data_AF-A0A507CLM2-F1
#
_entry.id   AF-A0A507CLM2-F1
#
_cell.length_a   1.000
_cell.length_b   1.000
_cell.length_c   1.000
_cell.angle_alpha   90.00
_cell.angle_beta   90.00
_cell.angle_gamma   90.00
#
_symmetry.space_group_name_H-M   'P 1'
#
loop_
_entity.id
_entity.type
_entity.pdbx_description
1 polymer ?
#
loop_
_entity_poly.entity_id
_entity_poly.type
_entity_poly.pdbx_seq_one_letter_code
_entity_poly.pdbx_strand_id
1 'polypeptide(L)'
;MLTSFIIILVLWHQALPTSAEITDAEYRRYAESLREYRYGMTDDMKKQLQDKLKIQYRKWTDPNDSYGSGITSITELWIENIIPEGIPLTEDHVRGPVKGTMSQSHNEFVWQGLMTLDDFAYVFVDEVYQRELAGFRVLATAYEKRLKDHIRLHFFPYADVSNLLALSAEVSRTYLGQEYPPWVSSFTQVELIKINWLNWCVDELNIDEKLALLTEMDEETLRKSKEELVEALAFSQLAAGRIALIQSALETFNSDHHSIPVAQLVNDMDVLGKAFADYAQNCRSITWKHVIGGRTSDYLGLIYSAPPAAPGLEDGSEAFSHVDFRKVKDIPDYVISLFHLLPPPENVPPEYLDLAATYHFLNRNRCRLVEGKHDQRFESLLADACHLYPIYDGAASAARSPQSAGSTDDGSWAARLLVDAEKLRHTYATAVDARYSFYAEFMREYRHGMTDKKKQLGYELEILYSRWKDPNDPYGNEITSITVLLIQNLLPYSIPVTKETLWEPVEGNSQSHNDFVWEVLGTLFSFTYFSEDCPLEDVHWREVVDLRVWILKHQDQVMDQMRLALGGSHDFFCDIPPDSFDMFDLNDRIARVNEALMSGAIPVVSSLTQAEFIYWSTHSWCVGRGIREIDQIDYRDEHGFHVSVSRRVNALAFSQLVVGRTQLMERSLSAFLEQRRELPQRDWAKGDIDRSGMAVATTQEIRQEYQERARSYMEMWASRWTDALGENVEPYLRTIESEIKKFGRKRGAPLVFLGFNAEDVLQRIPIPENVPQAYLKLAARFNELQYLNHGLPSAKQLRDIYERAASAACSSGGGGPSSNPGMNERIGVDSVAARDHGSSAGHFQGLSQDTSRTMTEHGQASSRENEGQGPGSSTRENRGCILS
;
A
#
# COMPACT_ATOMS: atom_id res chain seq x y z
N MET A 1 52.48 14.18 47.57
CA MET A 1 51.11 14.29 47.05
C MET A 1 51.06 14.96 45.69
N LEU A 2 51.55 16.20 45.50
CA LEU A 2 51.57 16.86 44.18
C LEU A 2 52.35 16.07 43.11
N THR A 3 53.51 15.53 43.46
CA THR A 3 54.33 14.69 42.57
C THR A 3 53.66 13.37 42.21
N SER A 4 52.94 12.76 43.15
CA SER A 4 52.15 11.54 42.92
C SER A 4 50.93 11.84 42.03
N PHE A 5 50.31 13.02 42.18
CA PHE A 5 49.19 13.48 41.36
C PHE A 5 49.63 13.78 39.92
N ILE A 6 50.82 14.38 39.75
CA ILE A 6 51.43 14.63 38.44
C ILE A 6 51.85 13.31 37.78
N ILE A 7 52.40 12.35 38.52
CA ILE A 7 52.76 11.03 38.00
C ILE A 7 51.49 10.25 37.57
N ILE A 8 50.39 10.34 38.33
CA ILE A 8 49.11 9.71 37.94
C ILE A 8 48.52 10.39 36.70
N LEU A 9 48.56 11.72 36.58
CA LEU A 9 48.13 12.45 35.38
C LEU A 9 48.99 12.16 34.14
N VAL A 10 50.31 12.04 34.32
CA VAL A 10 51.25 11.68 33.24
C VAL A 10 51.08 10.22 32.83
N LEU A 11 50.81 9.31 33.78
CA LEU A 11 50.51 7.91 33.49
C LEU A 11 49.10 7.73 32.87
N TRP A 12 48.12 8.58 33.19
CA TRP A 12 46.83 8.61 32.49
C TRP A 12 46.96 9.17 31.07
N HIS A 13 47.84 10.15 30.84
CA HIS A 13 48.13 10.63 29.48
C HIS A 13 48.97 9.65 28.66
N GLN A 14 49.81 8.82 29.30
CA GLN A 14 50.59 7.76 28.64
C GLN A 14 49.85 6.42 28.51
N ALA A 15 48.67 6.30 29.12
CA ALA A 15 47.75 5.17 28.97
C ALA A 15 46.59 5.46 27.99
N LEU A 16 46.71 6.49 27.15
CA LEU A 16 45.87 6.62 25.96
C LEU A 16 46.29 5.54 24.96
N PRO A 17 45.36 4.71 24.45
CA PRO A 17 45.66 3.81 23.34
C PRO A 17 46.16 4.64 22.16
N THR A 18 47.25 4.20 21.53
CA THR A 18 47.87 4.85 20.36
C THR A 18 47.06 4.68 19.07
N SER A 19 45.80 4.27 19.17
CA SER A 19 44.76 4.40 18.14
C SER A 19 43.60 5.13 18.80
N ALA A 20 43.27 6.35 18.36
CA ALA A 20 42.04 7.01 18.81
C ALA A 20 40.87 6.08 18.46
N GLU A 21 40.22 5.51 19.48
CA GLU A 21 39.05 4.68 19.31
C GLU A 21 37.93 5.60 18.79
N ILE A 22 37.42 5.31 17.59
CA ILE A 22 36.39 6.13 16.93
C ILE A 22 35.16 6.15 17.83
N THR A 23 34.68 7.34 18.17
CA THR A 23 33.52 7.52 19.04
C THR A 23 32.21 7.33 18.28
N ASP A 24 31.12 7.02 19.00
CA ASP A 24 29.77 6.93 18.41
C ASP A 24 29.30 8.22 17.72
N ALA A 25 29.78 9.39 18.19
CA ALA A 25 29.49 10.66 17.53
C ALA A 25 30.22 10.78 16.19
N GLU A 26 31.46 10.29 16.10
CA GLU A 26 32.23 10.26 14.85
C GLU A 26 31.64 9.24 13.88
N TYR A 27 31.30 8.03 14.33
CA TYR A 27 30.62 7.03 13.49
C TYR A 27 29.33 7.57 12.87
N ARG A 28 28.48 8.27 13.66
CA ARG A 28 27.27 8.91 13.13
C ARG A 28 27.57 9.94 12.05
N ARG A 29 28.58 10.79 12.25
CA ARG A 29 28.99 11.79 11.24
C ARG A 29 29.47 11.12 9.96
N TYR A 30 30.27 10.07 10.07
CA TYR A 30 30.75 9.31 8.91
C TYR A 30 29.61 8.60 8.17
N ALA A 31 28.66 8.01 8.89
CA ALA A 31 27.48 7.38 8.30
C ALA A 31 26.63 8.40 7.50
N GLU A 32 26.37 9.59 8.05
CA GLU A 32 25.62 10.63 7.34
C GLU A 32 26.41 11.16 6.13
N SER A 33 27.73 11.35 6.26
CA SER A 33 28.56 11.77 5.11
C SER A 33 28.54 10.75 3.97
N LEU A 34 28.57 9.45 4.28
CA LEU A 34 28.43 8.38 3.28
C LEU A 34 27.04 8.41 2.64
N ARG A 35 25.99 8.61 3.44
CA ARG A 35 24.61 8.73 2.97
C ARG A 35 24.45 9.90 2.02
N GLU A 36 24.89 11.09 2.41
CA GLU A 36 24.86 12.31 1.58
C GLU A 36 25.65 12.13 0.29
N TYR A 37 26.84 11.53 0.37
CA TYR A 37 27.67 11.22 -0.80
C TYR A 37 26.94 10.30 -1.79
N ARG A 38 26.33 9.21 -1.29
CA ARG A 38 25.61 8.23 -2.11
C ARG A 38 24.39 8.84 -2.79
N TYR A 39 23.56 9.58 -2.05
CA TYR A 39 22.36 10.23 -2.59
C TYR A 39 22.65 11.45 -3.46
N GLY A 40 23.77 12.14 -3.22
CA GLY A 40 24.21 13.28 -4.02
C GLY A 40 24.85 12.88 -5.36
N MET A 41 25.07 11.60 -5.61
CA MET A 41 25.77 11.13 -6.80
C MET A 41 24.85 11.01 -8.00
N THR A 42 25.13 11.78 -9.06
CA THR A 42 24.43 11.68 -10.35
C THR A 42 24.89 10.46 -11.14
N ASP A 43 24.09 10.03 -12.13
CA ASP A 43 24.46 8.92 -13.02
C ASP A 43 25.78 9.17 -13.77
N ASP A 44 26.03 10.42 -14.19
CA ASP A 44 27.28 10.82 -14.82
C ASP A 44 28.48 10.70 -13.85
N MET A 45 28.30 11.11 -12.59
CA MET A 45 29.33 10.95 -11.56
C MET A 45 29.60 9.48 -11.27
N LYS A 46 28.55 8.66 -11.15
CA LYS A 46 28.68 7.19 -11.00
C LYS A 46 29.48 6.61 -12.16
N LYS A 47 29.13 6.96 -13.41
CA LYS A 47 29.84 6.48 -14.61
C LYS A 47 31.31 6.90 -14.65
N GLN A 48 31.63 8.15 -14.32
CA GLN A 48 33.02 8.61 -14.23
C GLN A 48 33.81 7.85 -13.17
N LEU A 49 33.20 7.57 -12.02
CA LEU A 49 33.82 6.79 -10.96
C LEU A 49 34.06 5.35 -11.41
N GLN A 50 33.11 4.73 -12.11
CA GLN A 50 33.24 3.39 -12.70
C GLN A 50 34.38 3.33 -13.74
N ASP A 51 34.47 4.31 -14.63
CA ASP A 51 35.55 4.39 -15.63
C ASP A 51 36.92 4.58 -14.96
N LYS A 52 36.99 5.40 -13.91
CA LYS A 52 38.21 5.58 -13.10
C LYS A 52 38.60 4.27 -12.41
N LEU A 53 37.67 3.61 -11.73
CA LEU A 53 37.88 2.32 -11.07
C LEU A 53 38.40 1.26 -12.04
N LYS A 54 37.85 1.19 -13.25
CA LYS A 54 38.31 0.28 -14.31
C LYS A 54 39.77 0.53 -14.69
N ILE A 55 40.18 1.79 -14.80
CA ILE A 55 41.57 2.15 -15.10
C ILE A 55 42.48 1.71 -13.95
N GLN A 56 42.09 1.98 -12.70
CA GLN A 56 42.91 1.63 -11.53
C GLN A 56 43.00 0.13 -11.31
N TYR A 57 41.91 -0.61 -11.53
CA TYR A 57 41.92 -2.07 -11.51
C TYR A 57 42.93 -2.64 -12.50
N ARG A 58 42.91 -2.18 -13.76
CA ARG A 58 43.85 -2.64 -14.78
C ARG A 58 45.30 -2.42 -14.39
N LYS A 59 45.61 -1.27 -13.79
CA LYS A 59 46.96 -0.97 -13.28
C LYS A 59 47.33 -1.88 -12.11
N TRP A 60 46.41 -2.06 -11.16
CA TRP A 60 46.64 -2.93 -10.00
C TRP A 60 46.90 -4.39 -10.41
N THR A 61 46.21 -4.88 -11.45
CA THR A 61 46.42 -6.22 -12.00
C THR A 61 47.63 -6.35 -12.93
N ASP A 62 48.23 -5.25 -13.41
CA ASP A 62 49.41 -5.31 -14.30
C ASP A 62 50.68 -5.55 -13.47
N PRO A 63 51.35 -6.71 -13.61
CA PRO A 63 52.56 -7.01 -12.86
C PRO A 63 53.75 -6.07 -13.16
N ASN A 64 53.65 -5.22 -14.18
CA ASN A 64 54.67 -4.22 -14.54
C ASN A 64 54.36 -2.80 -14.05
N ASP A 65 53.19 -2.56 -13.46
CA ASP A 65 52.79 -1.24 -12.94
C ASP A 65 53.02 -1.18 -11.42
N SER A 66 53.76 -0.15 -10.95
CA SER A 66 54.08 0.02 -9.53
C SER A 66 52.89 0.55 -8.70
N TYR A 67 51.77 0.89 -9.34
CA TYR A 67 50.54 1.36 -8.68
C TYR A 67 50.03 0.39 -7.62
N GLY A 68 50.17 -0.93 -7.83
CA GLY A 68 49.72 -1.97 -6.89
C GLY A 68 50.65 -2.30 -5.72
N SER A 69 51.78 -1.60 -5.56
CA SER A 69 52.80 -1.97 -4.55
C SER A 69 52.39 -1.77 -3.08
N GLY A 70 51.28 -1.06 -2.82
CA GLY A 70 50.74 -0.81 -1.48
C GLY A 70 49.32 -1.32 -1.22
N ILE A 71 48.57 -1.72 -2.27
CA ILE A 71 47.18 -2.19 -2.16
C ILE A 71 47.17 -3.71 -2.27
N THR A 72 46.73 -4.39 -1.22
CA THR A 72 46.89 -5.84 -1.07
C THR A 72 45.64 -6.66 -1.41
N SER A 73 44.48 -6.02 -1.51
CA SER A 73 43.22 -6.67 -1.89
C SER A 73 42.35 -5.81 -2.80
N ILE A 74 41.39 -6.45 -3.49
CA ILE A 74 40.39 -5.73 -4.29
C ILE A 74 39.52 -4.84 -3.41
N THR A 75 39.20 -5.30 -2.19
CA THR A 75 38.45 -4.54 -1.21
C THR A 75 39.14 -3.22 -0.83
N GLU A 76 40.46 -3.27 -0.59
CA GLU A 76 41.26 -2.09 -0.29
C GLU A 76 41.29 -1.11 -1.47
N LEU A 77 41.47 -1.62 -2.70
CA LEU A 77 41.41 -0.81 -3.93
C LEU A 77 40.08 -0.05 -4.05
N TRP A 78 38.99 -0.69 -3.66
CA TRP A 78 37.64 -0.15 -3.77
C TRP A 78 37.35 0.90 -2.73
N ILE A 79 37.72 0.63 -1.48
CA ILE A 79 37.61 1.61 -0.40
C ILE A 79 38.36 2.89 -0.79
N GLU A 80 39.62 2.79 -1.25
CA GLU A 80 40.42 3.97 -1.61
C GLU A 80 39.86 4.81 -2.77
N ASN A 81 39.08 4.21 -3.67
CA ASN A 81 38.62 4.88 -4.88
C ASN A 81 37.14 5.28 -4.86
N ILE A 82 36.32 4.65 -4.02
CA ILE A 82 34.87 4.91 -3.89
C ILE A 82 34.57 5.73 -2.65
N ILE A 83 35.19 5.40 -1.51
CA ILE A 83 34.86 6.05 -0.25
C ILE A 83 35.52 7.44 -0.22
N PRO A 84 34.77 8.50 0.14
CA PRO A 84 35.33 9.84 0.24
C PRO A 84 36.55 9.91 1.17
N GLU A 85 37.54 10.70 0.78
CA GLU A 85 38.74 10.95 1.57
C GLU A 85 38.36 11.51 2.95
N GLY A 86 38.96 10.96 4.02
CA GLY A 86 38.67 11.35 5.40
C GLY A 86 37.61 10.50 6.11
N ILE A 87 36.97 9.54 5.43
CA ILE A 87 36.08 8.55 6.05
C ILE A 87 36.89 7.28 6.38
N PRO A 88 36.97 6.86 7.66
CA PRO A 88 37.84 5.77 8.10
C PRO A 88 37.22 4.39 7.88
N LEU A 89 36.65 4.12 6.69
CA LEU A 89 36.21 2.78 6.31
C LEU A 89 37.45 1.97 5.92
N THR A 90 37.55 0.73 6.39
CA THR A 90 38.73 -0.12 6.16
C THR A 90 38.30 -1.54 5.83
N GLU A 91 39.21 -2.34 5.30
CA GLU A 91 38.96 -3.73 4.96
C GLU A 91 38.47 -4.58 6.15
N ASP A 92 38.95 -4.30 7.37
CA ASP A 92 38.51 -4.99 8.58
C ASP A 92 37.02 -4.79 8.89
N HIS A 93 36.44 -3.65 8.50
CA HIS A 93 35.00 -3.39 8.65
C HIS A 93 34.16 -4.27 7.70
N VAL A 94 34.73 -4.71 6.58
CA VAL A 94 34.01 -5.38 5.48
C VAL A 94 34.39 -6.86 5.28
N ARG A 95 35.32 -7.41 6.08
CA ARG A 95 35.73 -8.84 6.05
C ARG A 95 34.80 -9.78 6.82
N GLY A 96 33.77 -9.28 7.50
CA GLY A 96 32.76 -10.09 8.16
C GLY A 96 32.16 -9.40 9.39
N PRO A 97 31.04 -9.89 9.91
CA PRO A 97 30.46 -9.30 11.10
C PRO A 97 31.42 -9.52 12.28
N VAL A 98 31.86 -8.44 12.92
CA VAL A 98 32.70 -8.56 14.11
C VAL A 98 31.92 -9.33 15.18
N LYS A 99 32.55 -10.35 15.78
CA LYS A 99 31.99 -11.07 16.94
C LYS A 99 32.01 -10.12 18.13
N GLY A 100 30.84 -9.64 18.57
CA GLY A 100 30.69 -8.75 19.72
C GLY A 100 29.48 -7.82 19.59
N THR A 101 29.04 -7.23 20.70
CA THR A 101 28.03 -6.17 20.73
C THR A 101 28.65 -4.84 20.31
N MET A 102 28.53 -4.50 19.03
CA MET A 102 28.93 -3.17 18.51
C MET A 102 27.82 -2.15 18.70
N SER A 103 28.19 -0.87 18.83
CA SER A 103 27.22 0.21 18.97
C SER A 103 26.35 0.35 17.73
N GLN A 104 25.16 0.94 17.90
CA GLN A 104 24.25 1.24 16.79
C GLN A 104 24.93 2.13 15.73
N SER A 105 25.67 3.15 16.18
CA SER A 105 26.40 4.08 15.32
C SER A 105 27.44 3.38 14.45
N HIS A 106 28.18 2.42 15.02
CA HIS A 106 29.13 1.60 14.27
C HIS A 106 28.44 0.76 13.20
N ASN A 107 27.37 0.04 13.56
CA ASN A 107 26.62 -0.78 12.61
C ASN A 107 26.06 0.07 11.45
N GLU A 108 25.60 1.28 11.74
CA GLU A 108 25.08 2.22 10.74
C GLU A 108 26.18 2.72 9.80
N PHE A 109 27.33 3.08 10.35
CA PHE A 109 28.50 3.47 9.57
C PHE A 109 28.95 2.37 8.61
N VAL A 110 29.10 1.14 9.11
CA VAL A 110 29.53 0.00 8.27
C VAL A 110 28.47 -0.34 7.23
N TRP A 111 27.19 -0.29 7.59
CA TRP A 111 26.10 -0.50 6.64
C TRP A 111 26.10 0.54 5.51
N GLN A 112 26.21 1.83 5.83
CA GLN A 112 26.30 2.90 4.81
C GLN A 112 27.55 2.73 3.92
N GLY A 113 28.68 2.33 4.52
CA GLY A 113 29.91 2.03 3.79
C GLY A 113 29.73 0.89 2.79
N LEU A 114 29.17 -0.23 3.26
CA LEU A 114 28.91 -1.41 2.42
C LEU A 114 27.90 -1.10 1.31
N MET A 115 26.85 -0.35 1.59
CA MET A 115 25.88 0.06 0.57
C MET A 115 26.50 1.00 -0.46
N THR A 116 27.42 1.89 -0.03
CA THR A 116 28.17 2.76 -0.94
C THR A 116 29.11 1.94 -1.83
N LEU A 117 29.74 0.88 -1.31
CA LEU A 117 30.56 -0.04 -2.09
C LEU A 117 29.71 -0.92 -3.04
N ASP A 118 28.55 -1.43 -2.58
CA ASP A 118 27.63 -2.27 -3.38
C ASP A 118 27.08 -1.53 -4.62
N ASP A 119 26.89 -0.21 -4.52
CA ASP A 119 26.53 0.63 -5.66
C ASP A 119 27.51 0.45 -6.84
N PHE A 120 28.77 0.14 -6.54
CA PHE A 120 29.86 -0.06 -7.48
C PHE A 120 30.34 -1.50 -7.60
N ALA A 121 29.80 -2.49 -6.84
CA ALA A 121 30.21 -3.92 -6.68
C ALA A 121 30.48 -4.72 -7.97
N TYR A 122 30.30 -4.06 -9.10
CA TYR A 122 30.02 -4.63 -10.38
C TYR A 122 30.87 -4.04 -11.53
N VAL A 123 31.90 -3.24 -11.23
CA VAL A 123 32.83 -2.66 -12.22
C VAL A 123 34.00 -3.61 -12.56
N PHE A 124 34.02 -4.15 -13.78
CA PHE A 124 35.16 -4.78 -14.50
C PHE A 124 36.25 -5.49 -13.65
N VAL A 125 35.85 -6.48 -12.87
CA VAL A 125 36.74 -7.35 -12.06
C VAL A 125 36.71 -8.79 -12.55
N ASP A 126 37.82 -9.51 -12.44
CA ASP A 126 37.92 -10.93 -12.77
C ASP A 126 37.09 -11.80 -11.80
N GLU A 127 36.70 -13.01 -12.23
CA GLU A 127 35.83 -13.93 -11.48
C GLU A 127 36.28 -14.19 -10.03
N VAL A 128 37.60 -14.22 -9.79
CA VAL A 128 38.18 -14.44 -8.46
C VAL A 128 37.78 -13.34 -7.47
N TYR A 129 37.76 -12.08 -7.93
CA TYR A 129 37.44 -10.91 -7.12
C TYR A 129 35.94 -10.62 -7.05
N GLN A 130 35.18 -11.05 -8.07
CA GLN A 130 33.71 -10.98 -8.03
C GLN A 130 33.13 -11.75 -6.84
N ARG A 131 33.71 -12.91 -6.50
CA ARG A 131 33.29 -13.69 -5.33
C ARG A 131 33.50 -12.95 -4.00
N GLU A 132 34.57 -12.17 -3.88
CA GLU A 132 34.87 -11.37 -2.69
C GLU A 132 33.85 -10.22 -2.56
N LEU A 133 33.58 -9.51 -3.65
CA LEU A 133 32.68 -8.36 -3.69
C LEU A 133 31.20 -8.75 -3.50
N ALA A 134 30.77 -9.92 -3.99
CA ALA A 134 29.45 -10.47 -3.69
C ALA A 134 29.21 -10.67 -2.19
N GLY A 135 30.29 -10.80 -1.40
CA GLY A 135 30.23 -10.85 0.07
C GLY A 135 29.77 -9.54 0.73
N PHE A 136 29.92 -8.37 0.08
CA PHE A 136 29.53 -7.08 0.65
C PHE A 136 28.02 -6.97 0.82
N ARG A 137 27.23 -7.42 -0.15
CA ARG A 137 25.76 -7.41 -0.06
C ARG A 137 25.25 -8.30 1.07
N VAL A 138 25.85 -9.47 1.23
CA VAL A 138 25.55 -10.38 2.35
C VAL A 138 25.86 -9.72 3.68
N LEU A 139 27.01 -9.04 3.78
CA LEU A 139 27.41 -8.37 5.00
C LEU A 139 26.52 -7.15 5.30
N ALA A 140 26.16 -6.37 4.28
CA ALA A 140 25.23 -5.25 4.40
C ALA A 140 23.88 -5.74 4.95
N THR A 141 23.38 -6.85 4.44
CA THR A 141 22.15 -7.49 4.91
C THR A 141 22.23 -7.86 6.39
N ALA A 142 23.36 -8.44 6.83
CA ALA A 142 23.57 -8.78 8.23
C ALA A 142 23.61 -7.55 9.15
N TYR A 143 24.26 -6.46 8.72
CA TYR A 143 24.26 -5.20 9.48
C TYR A 143 22.89 -4.52 9.49
N GLU A 144 22.13 -4.57 8.40
CA GLU A 144 20.77 -4.03 8.35
C GLU A 144 19.86 -4.74 9.34
N LYS A 145 19.90 -6.08 9.40
CA LYS A 145 19.16 -6.89 10.39
C LYS A 145 19.49 -6.45 11.81
N ARG A 146 20.79 -6.33 12.14
CA ARG A 146 21.24 -5.85 13.46
C ARG A 146 20.75 -4.45 13.77
N LEU A 147 20.74 -3.55 12.78
CA LEU A 147 20.22 -2.19 12.96
C LEU A 147 18.73 -2.20 13.25
N LYS A 148 17.92 -2.97 12.52
CA LYS A 148 16.49 -3.11 12.80
C LYS A 148 16.24 -3.66 14.20
N ASP A 149 16.96 -4.70 14.60
CA ASP A 149 16.84 -5.29 15.92
C ASP A 149 17.23 -4.29 17.02
N HIS A 150 18.33 -3.54 16.84
CA HIS A 150 18.74 -2.49 17.77
C HIS A 150 17.73 -1.34 17.84
N ILE A 151 17.21 -0.86 16.71
CA ILE A 151 16.19 0.21 16.68
C ILE A 151 14.92 -0.27 17.38
N ARG A 152 14.42 -1.47 17.03
CA ARG A 152 13.24 -2.06 17.66
C ARG A 152 13.43 -2.20 19.17
N LEU A 153 14.57 -2.69 19.63
CA LEU A 153 14.88 -2.84 21.06
C LEU A 153 15.06 -1.49 21.77
N HIS A 154 15.57 -0.47 21.07
CA HIS A 154 15.70 0.89 21.61
C HIS A 154 14.33 1.53 21.88
N PHE A 155 13.35 1.30 21.00
CA PHE A 155 11.97 1.75 21.22
C PHE A 155 11.18 0.84 22.16
N PHE A 156 11.37 -0.48 22.07
CA PHE A 156 10.56 -1.51 22.74
C PHE A 156 11.44 -2.56 23.44
N PRO A 157 12.16 -2.19 24.51
CA PRO A 157 13.14 -3.06 25.16
C PRO A 157 12.54 -4.27 25.89
N TYR A 158 11.22 -4.29 26.10
CA TYR A 158 10.53 -5.28 26.93
C TYR A 158 9.45 -6.06 26.18
N ALA A 159 9.57 -6.17 24.84
CA ALA A 159 8.56 -6.64 23.89
C ALA A 159 8.04 -8.10 24.01
N ASP A 160 8.16 -8.77 25.17
CA ASP A 160 7.44 -10.00 25.43
C ASP A 160 5.94 -9.72 25.56
N VAL A 161 5.19 -10.04 24.51
CA VAL A 161 3.73 -9.94 24.43
C VAL A 161 3.07 -11.33 24.33
N SER A 162 3.76 -12.37 24.83
CA SER A 162 3.36 -13.78 24.67
C SER A 162 2.02 -14.16 25.30
N ASN A 163 1.53 -13.39 26.27
CA ASN A 163 0.24 -13.58 26.93
C ASN A 163 -0.34 -12.23 27.40
N LEU A 164 -1.62 -12.23 27.79
CA LEU A 164 -2.35 -11.02 28.18
C LEU A 164 -1.68 -10.22 29.31
N LEU A 165 -1.07 -10.90 30.29
CA LEU A 165 -0.38 -10.22 31.40
C LEU A 165 0.92 -9.56 30.94
N ALA A 166 1.68 -10.23 30.06
CA ALA A 166 2.89 -9.68 29.46
C ALA A 166 2.55 -8.48 28.55
N LEU A 167 1.52 -8.61 27.72
CA LEU A 167 0.95 -7.53 26.90
C LEU A 167 0.58 -6.31 27.76
N SER A 168 -0.14 -6.53 28.87
CA SER A 168 -0.60 -5.44 29.75
C SER A 168 0.55 -4.79 30.53
N ALA A 169 1.57 -5.56 30.94
CA ALA A 169 2.78 -5.00 31.55
C ALA A 169 3.51 -4.10 30.53
N GLU A 170 3.59 -4.53 29.27
CA GLU A 170 4.20 -3.73 28.20
C GLU A 170 3.46 -2.41 27.94
N VAL A 171 2.13 -2.37 28.10
CA VAL A 171 1.36 -1.12 28.07
C VAL A 171 1.89 -0.13 29.12
N SER A 172 2.06 -0.58 30.37
CA SER A 172 2.56 0.32 31.42
C SER A 172 3.97 0.84 31.15
N ARG A 173 4.86 -0.02 30.67
CA ARG A 173 6.25 0.36 30.36
C ARG A 173 6.33 1.30 29.17
N THR A 174 5.52 1.07 28.14
CA THR A 174 5.39 1.96 26.97
C THR A 174 4.87 3.32 27.40
N TYR A 175 3.86 3.37 28.28
CA TYR A 175 3.32 4.62 28.82
C TYR A 175 4.36 5.39 29.63
N LEU A 176 5.09 4.72 30.54
CA LEU A 176 6.16 5.33 31.33
C LEU A 176 7.35 5.77 30.46
N GLY A 177 7.63 5.03 29.38
CA GLY A 177 8.64 5.39 28.39
C GLY A 177 8.38 6.72 27.69
N GLN A 178 7.14 7.22 27.69
CA GLN A 178 6.83 8.55 27.15
C GLN A 178 7.39 9.69 28.02
N GLU A 179 7.73 9.44 29.29
CA GLU A 179 8.40 10.44 30.14
C GLU A 179 9.87 10.65 29.73
N TYR A 180 10.50 9.61 29.18
CA TYR A 180 11.87 9.63 28.68
C TYR A 180 11.89 8.99 27.28
N PRO A 181 11.34 9.69 26.28
CA PRO A 181 11.12 9.08 24.97
C PRO A 181 12.46 8.68 24.33
N PRO A 182 12.49 7.54 23.64
CA PRO A 182 13.63 7.17 22.81
C PRO A 182 13.87 8.24 21.75
N TRP A 183 15.12 8.38 21.31
CA TRP A 183 15.48 9.34 20.26
C TRP A 183 15.80 8.63 18.94
N VAL A 184 15.60 9.35 17.83
CA VAL A 184 16.12 9.02 16.51
C VAL A 184 17.35 9.88 16.27
N SER A 185 18.46 9.29 15.82
CA SER A 185 19.74 10.02 15.70
C SER A 185 20.25 10.21 14.27
N SER A 186 19.57 9.70 13.25
CA SER A 186 20.03 9.78 11.86
C SER A 186 18.90 9.56 10.85
N PHE A 187 19.12 10.00 9.60
CA PHE A 187 18.17 9.74 8.53
C PHE A 187 18.09 8.26 8.13
N THR A 188 19.16 7.48 8.33
CA THR A 188 19.10 6.02 8.13
C THR A 188 18.07 5.36 9.04
N GLN A 189 18.02 5.78 10.31
CA GLN A 189 17.03 5.26 11.26
C GLN A 189 15.62 5.67 10.85
N VAL A 190 15.41 6.90 10.38
CA VAL A 190 14.12 7.34 9.83
C VAL A 190 13.69 6.45 8.66
N GLU A 191 14.59 6.13 7.72
CA GLU A 191 14.29 5.26 6.59
C GLU A 191 13.91 3.85 7.04
N LEU A 192 14.62 3.28 8.01
CA LEU A 192 14.28 1.97 8.58
C LEU A 192 12.95 2.00 9.35
N ILE A 193 12.69 3.03 10.14
CA ILE A 193 11.42 3.24 10.86
C ILE A 193 10.26 3.35 9.86
N LYS A 194 10.40 4.16 8.81
CA LYS A 194 9.38 4.35 7.77
C LYS A 194 8.86 3.02 7.22
N ILE A 195 9.77 2.06 7.04
CA ILE A 195 9.46 0.78 6.41
C ILE A 195 8.90 -0.23 7.41
N ASN A 196 9.22 -0.11 8.71
CA ASN A 196 8.97 -1.16 9.70
C ASN A 196 8.01 -0.77 10.84
N TRP A 197 7.65 0.51 11.00
CA TRP A 197 6.89 0.96 12.16
C TRP A 197 5.53 0.26 12.32
N LEU A 198 4.80 0.00 11.23
CA LEU A 198 3.49 -0.64 11.31
C LEU A 198 3.63 -2.09 11.81
N ASN A 199 4.68 -2.78 11.37
CA ASN A 199 4.98 -4.12 11.87
C ASN A 199 5.34 -4.08 13.38
N TRP A 200 6.27 -3.20 13.78
CA TRP A 200 6.71 -3.11 15.17
C TRP A 200 5.61 -2.64 16.15
N CYS A 201 4.71 -1.78 15.70
CA CYS A 201 3.67 -1.21 16.54
C CYS A 201 2.38 -2.02 16.55
N VAL A 202 2.06 -2.73 15.46
CA VAL A 202 0.71 -3.30 15.24
C VAL A 202 0.76 -4.78 14.87
N ASP A 203 1.45 -5.16 13.80
CA ASP A 203 1.37 -6.54 13.27
C ASP A 203 1.94 -7.57 14.26
N GLU A 204 3.02 -7.24 14.96
CA GLU A 204 3.61 -8.10 16.00
C GLU A 204 2.66 -8.41 17.17
N LEU A 205 1.55 -7.66 17.30
CA LEU A 205 0.54 -7.84 18.32
C LEU A 205 -0.62 -8.74 17.84
N ASN A 206 -0.56 -9.24 16.59
CA ASN A 206 -1.62 -9.99 15.90
C ASN A 206 -2.98 -9.26 15.93
N ILE A 207 -2.95 -7.94 15.73
CA ILE A 207 -4.15 -7.10 15.87
C ILE A 207 -5.22 -7.41 14.83
N ASP A 208 -4.85 -7.81 13.62
CA ASP A 208 -5.81 -8.15 12.57
C ASP A 208 -6.74 -9.31 13.01
N GLU A 209 -6.15 -10.41 13.47
CA GLU A 209 -6.88 -11.57 13.98
C GLU A 209 -7.78 -11.20 15.17
N LYS A 210 -7.26 -10.41 16.11
CA LYS A 210 -7.99 -10.00 17.31
C LYS A 210 -9.15 -9.05 16.99
N LEU A 211 -8.95 -8.10 16.08
CA LEU A 211 -10.02 -7.20 15.62
C LEU A 211 -11.07 -7.95 14.81
N ALA A 212 -10.67 -8.88 13.94
CA ALA A 212 -11.60 -9.71 13.18
C ALA A 212 -12.54 -10.47 14.13
N LEU A 213 -11.97 -11.20 15.10
CA LEU A 213 -12.73 -11.91 16.13
C LEU A 213 -13.69 -10.98 16.89
N LEU A 214 -13.21 -9.80 17.30
CA LEU A 214 -14.01 -8.83 18.05
C LEU A 214 -15.18 -8.28 17.21
N THR A 215 -14.96 -8.00 15.92
CA THR A 215 -16.00 -7.49 15.02
C THR A 215 -17.04 -8.54 14.62
N GLU A 216 -16.73 -9.83 14.76
CA GLU A 216 -17.68 -10.92 14.48
C GLU A 216 -18.60 -11.25 15.68
N MET A 217 -18.29 -10.73 16.87
CA MET A 217 -19.09 -10.97 18.08
C MET A 217 -20.42 -10.22 18.03
N ASP A 218 -21.50 -10.89 18.45
CA ASP A 218 -22.76 -10.22 18.74
C ASP A 218 -22.74 -9.54 20.12
N GLU A 219 -23.70 -8.65 20.36
CA GLU A 219 -23.77 -7.89 21.62
C GLU A 219 -23.94 -8.78 22.87
N GLU A 220 -24.61 -9.93 22.78
CA GLU A 220 -24.79 -10.84 23.91
C GLU A 220 -23.47 -11.55 24.24
N THR A 221 -22.74 -11.99 23.22
CA THR A 221 -21.42 -12.60 23.36
C THR A 221 -20.43 -11.61 23.97
N LEU A 222 -20.36 -10.39 23.44
CA LEU A 222 -19.47 -9.35 23.97
C LEU A 222 -19.76 -9.01 25.45
N ARG A 223 -21.03 -9.01 25.86
CA ARG A 223 -21.43 -8.79 27.27
C ARG A 223 -21.03 -9.94 28.20
N LYS A 224 -20.61 -11.10 27.68
CA LYS A 224 -20.13 -12.24 28.49
C LYS A 224 -18.59 -12.34 28.49
N SER A 225 -17.94 -11.73 27.50
CA SER A 225 -16.51 -11.81 27.25
C SER A 225 -15.70 -10.79 28.07
N LYS A 226 -15.17 -11.24 29.21
CA LYS A 226 -14.35 -10.39 30.07
C LYS A 226 -12.89 -10.32 29.64
N GLU A 227 -12.31 -11.45 29.24
CA GLU A 227 -10.90 -11.55 28.90
C GLU A 227 -10.61 -10.84 27.57
N GLU A 228 -11.48 -11.04 26.58
CA GLU A 228 -11.38 -10.43 25.26
C GLU A 228 -11.51 -8.90 25.32
N LEU A 229 -12.33 -8.36 26.24
CA LEU A 229 -12.41 -6.91 26.48
C LEU A 229 -11.15 -6.32 27.11
N VAL A 230 -10.50 -7.07 28.01
CA VAL A 230 -9.21 -6.66 28.58
C VAL A 230 -8.12 -6.74 27.52
N GLU A 231 -8.12 -7.78 26.70
CA GLU A 231 -7.19 -7.92 25.58
C GLU A 231 -7.37 -6.80 24.55
N ALA A 232 -8.62 -6.50 24.17
CA ALA A 232 -8.95 -5.41 23.26
C ALA A 232 -8.43 -4.05 23.74
N LEU A 233 -8.63 -3.76 25.03
CA LEU A 233 -8.10 -2.56 25.64
C LEU A 233 -6.56 -2.57 25.67
N ALA A 234 -5.95 -3.69 26.05
CA ALA A 234 -4.50 -3.82 26.17
C ALA A 234 -3.77 -3.65 24.83
N PHE A 235 -4.17 -4.37 23.77
CA PHE A 235 -3.50 -4.22 22.47
C PHE A 235 -3.72 -2.82 21.89
N SER A 236 -4.88 -2.21 22.11
CA SER A 236 -5.18 -0.87 21.57
C SER A 236 -4.35 0.20 22.26
N GLN A 237 -4.22 0.12 23.59
CA GLN A 237 -3.33 1.02 24.34
C GLN A 237 -1.87 0.81 23.97
N LEU A 238 -1.44 -0.44 23.78
CA LEU A 238 -0.06 -0.74 23.40
C LEU A 238 0.26 -0.20 22.00
N ALA A 239 -0.58 -0.48 21.01
CA ALA A 239 -0.41 0.01 19.65
C ALA A 239 -0.36 1.56 19.61
N ALA A 240 -1.32 2.23 20.26
CA ALA A 240 -1.33 3.69 20.37
C ALA A 240 -0.05 4.21 21.05
N GLY A 241 0.38 3.58 22.16
CA GLY A 241 1.58 3.97 22.89
C GLY A 241 2.85 3.81 22.07
N ARG A 242 3.01 2.68 21.36
CA ARG A 242 4.16 2.41 20.49
C ARG A 242 4.24 3.39 19.33
N ILE A 243 3.10 3.68 18.69
CA ILE A 243 3.02 4.68 17.62
C ILE A 243 3.42 6.06 18.17
N ALA A 244 2.88 6.47 19.32
CA ALA A 244 3.20 7.76 19.95
C ALA A 244 4.69 7.92 20.31
N LEU A 245 5.36 6.85 20.77
CA LEU A 245 6.80 6.89 21.05
C LEU A 245 7.63 7.15 19.79
N ILE A 246 7.33 6.45 18.69
CA ILE A 246 8.01 6.66 17.41
C ILE A 246 7.72 8.06 16.88
N GLN A 247 6.46 8.49 16.89
CA GLN A 247 6.06 9.82 16.44
C GLN A 247 6.79 10.92 17.20
N SER A 248 6.79 10.88 18.54
CA SER A 248 7.47 11.88 19.37
C SER A 248 8.98 11.95 19.08
N ALA A 249 9.63 10.79 18.88
CA ALA A 249 11.04 10.72 18.53
C ALA A 249 11.32 11.32 17.15
N LEU A 250 10.46 11.05 16.16
CA LEU A 250 10.55 11.61 14.81
C LEU A 250 10.25 13.12 14.77
N GLU A 251 9.28 13.60 15.55
CA GLU A 251 8.97 15.02 15.68
C GLU A 251 10.15 15.80 16.28
N THR A 252 10.79 15.23 17.30
CA THR A 252 12.00 15.80 17.91
C THR A 252 13.13 15.84 16.89
N PHE A 253 13.39 14.73 16.20
CA PHE A 253 14.40 14.67 15.15
C PHE A 253 14.13 15.67 14.01
N ASN A 254 12.88 15.81 13.58
CA ASN A 254 12.46 16.73 12.53
C ASN A 254 12.50 18.20 12.97
N SER A 255 12.41 18.47 14.28
CA SER A 255 12.60 19.81 14.82
C SER A 255 14.08 20.22 14.75
N ASP A 256 14.99 19.27 14.99
CA ASP A 256 16.43 19.48 14.88
C ASP A 256 16.94 19.43 13.43
N HIS A 257 16.27 18.65 12.56
CA HIS A 257 16.65 18.37 11.17
C HIS A 257 15.45 18.46 10.22
N HIS A 258 14.93 19.68 10.04
CA HIS A 258 13.72 19.93 9.24
C HIS A 258 13.70 19.23 7.88
N SER A 259 12.74 18.32 7.71
CA SER A 259 12.60 17.46 6.55
C SER A 259 11.13 17.12 6.26
N ILE A 260 10.65 17.49 5.06
CA ILE A 260 9.27 17.22 4.62
C ILE A 260 8.93 15.72 4.67
N PRO A 261 9.80 14.79 4.20
CA PRO A 261 9.56 13.36 4.32
C PRO A 261 9.31 12.87 5.76
N VAL A 262 9.97 13.46 6.76
CA VAL A 262 9.80 13.06 8.17
C VAL A 262 8.45 13.57 8.69
N ALA A 263 8.09 14.81 8.36
CA ALA A 263 6.77 15.35 8.69
C ALA A 263 5.64 14.52 8.07
N GLN A 264 5.80 14.07 6.82
CA GLN A 264 4.83 13.19 6.18
C GLN A 264 4.72 11.84 6.92
N LEU A 265 5.85 11.23 7.30
CA LEU A 265 5.84 9.97 8.06
C LEU A 265 5.11 10.11 9.41
N VAL A 266 5.30 11.22 10.12
CA VAL A 266 4.57 11.50 11.37
C VAL A 266 3.06 11.60 11.11
N ASN A 267 2.66 12.28 10.04
CA ASN A 267 1.26 12.38 9.64
C ASN A 267 0.66 11.03 9.24
N ASP A 268 1.41 10.18 8.54
CA ASP A 268 0.97 8.84 8.14
C ASP A 268 0.68 7.95 9.37
N MET A 269 1.43 8.14 10.46
CA MET A 269 1.22 7.45 11.73
C MET A 269 0.03 8.00 12.54
N ASP A 270 -0.29 9.29 12.39
CA ASP A 270 -1.24 10.02 13.24
C ASP A 270 -2.66 9.47 13.15
N VAL A 271 -3.13 9.18 11.94
CA VAL A 271 -4.49 8.67 11.70
C VAL A 271 -4.71 7.35 12.43
N LEU A 272 -3.76 6.40 12.31
CA LEU A 272 -3.87 5.10 12.94
C LEU A 272 -3.65 5.18 14.45
N GLY A 273 -2.67 5.97 14.90
CA GLY A 273 -2.39 6.20 16.32
C GLY A 273 -3.61 6.75 17.06
N LYS A 274 -4.30 7.75 16.47
CA LYS A 274 -5.55 8.31 17.00
C LYS A 274 -6.67 7.28 17.04
N ALA A 275 -6.86 6.50 15.98
CA ALA A 275 -7.91 5.48 15.96
C ALA A 275 -7.75 4.45 17.11
N PHE A 276 -6.53 3.98 17.37
CA PHE A 276 -6.26 3.10 18.52
C PHE A 276 -6.48 3.81 19.86
N ALA A 277 -6.03 5.06 19.99
CA ALA A 277 -6.20 5.85 21.20
C ALA A 277 -7.67 6.11 21.52
N ASP A 278 -8.47 6.47 20.52
CA ASP A 278 -9.91 6.72 20.62
C ASP A 278 -10.67 5.45 21.00
N TYR A 279 -10.37 4.33 20.34
CA TYR A 279 -10.95 3.03 20.69
C TYR A 279 -10.61 2.64 22.14
N ALA A 280 -9.34 2.75 22.52
CA ALA A 280 -8.89 2.48 23.88
C ALA A 280 -9.58 3.37 24.90
N GLN A 281 -9.74 4.67 24.62
CA GLN A 281 -10.42 5.62 25.49
C GLN A 281 -11.90 5.26 25.69
N ASN A 282 -12.60 4.92 24.61
CA ASN A 282 -14.02 4.53 24.66
C ASN A 282 -14.21 3.24 25.46
N CYS A 283 -13.33 2.25 25.25
CA CYS A 283 -13.41 0.93 25.88
C CYS A 283 -13.00 0.95 27.37
N ARG A 284 -12.06 1.83 27.78
CA ARG A 284 -11.39 1.78 29.09
C ARG A 284 -12.35 1.70 30.29
N SER A 285 -13.22 2.70 30.45
CA SER A 285 -14.10 2.76 31.63
C SER A 285 -15.15 1.63 31.64
N ILE A 286 -15.57 1.18 30.46
CA ILE A 286 -16.53 0.09 30.26
C ILE A 286 -15.89 -1.22 30.71
N THR A 287 -14.68 -1.53 30.24
CA THR A 287 -13.94 -2.75 30.60
C THR A 287 -13.77 -2.84 32.12
N TRP A 288 -13.38 -1.75 32.78
CA TRP A 288 -13.24 -1.74 34.25
C TRP A 288 -14.56 -2.01 34.98
N LYS A 289 -15.65 -1.34 34.58
CA LYS A 289 -16.99 -1.55 35.16
C LYS A 289 -17.50 -2.98 34.96
N HIS A 290 -17.27 -3.55 33.78
CA HIS A 290 -17.75 -4.87 33.42
C HIS A 290 -16.92 -6.01 34.06
N VAL A 291 -15.60 -5.87 34.06
CA VAL A 291 -14.65 -6.88 34.56
C VAL A 291 -14.70 -6.96 36.08
N ILE A 292 -14.58 -5.80 36.76
CA ILE A 292 -14.55 -5.70 38.23
C ILE A 292 -15.97 -5.72 38.80
N GLY A 293 -16.82 -4.79 38.38
CA GLY A 293 -18.23 -4.71 38.78
C GLY A 293 -18.47 -4.88 40.27
N GLY A 294 -19.53 -5.61 40.64
CA GLY A 294 -19.87 -5.86 42.06
C GLY A 294 -18.90 -6.77 42.83
N ARG A 295 -17.82 -7.28 42.22
CA ARG A 295 -16.85 -8.20 42.84
C ARG A 295 -15.66 -7.52 43.51
N THR A 296 -15.64 -6.18 43.56
CA THR A 296 -14.54 -5.41 44.16
C THR A 296 -14.20 -5.87 45.58
N SER A 297 -15.22 -6.10 46.41
CA SER A 297 -15.05 -6.55 47.80
C SER A 297 -14.47 -7.96 47.90
N ASP A 298 -14.92 -8.89 47.05
CA ASP A 298 -14.39 -10.25 46.95
C ASP A 298 -12.90 -10.23 46.58
N TYR A 299 -12.52 -9.47 45.55
CA TYR A 299 -11.13 -9.36 45.12
C TYR A 299 -10.24 -8.69 46.17
N LEU A 300 -10.72 -7.64 46.85
CA LEU A 300 -9.99 -7.02 47.97
C LEU A 300 -9.75 -8.02 49.10
N GLY A 301 -10.77 -8.82 49.44
CA GLY A 301 -10.65 -9.90 50.43
C GLY A 301 -9.59 -10.93 50.06
N LEU A 302 -9.52 -11.32 48.78
CA LEU A 302 -8.49 -12.23 48.27
C LEU A 302 -7.07 -11.63 48.34
N ILE A 303 -6.90 -10.35 47.97
CA ILE A 303 -5.61 -9.65 48.04
C ILE A 303 -5.13 -9.55 49.49
N TYR A 304 -6.00 -9.17 50.43
CA TYR A 304 -5.62 -9.07 51.85
C TYR A 304 -5.33 -10.43 52.50
N SER A 305 -6.00 -11.49 52.04
CA SER A 305 -5.78 -12.85 52.52
C SER A 305 -4.52 -13.49 51.91
N ALA A 306 -3.94 -12.85 50.90
CA ALA A 306 -2.77 -13.35 50.21
C ALA A 306 -1.55 -13.24 51.14
N PRO A 307 -0.74 -14.31 51.28
CA PRO A 307 0.36 -14.31 52.24
C PRO A 307 1.41 -13.23 51.86
N PRO A 308 2.01 -12.55 52.85
CA PRO A 308 3.22 -11.77 52.62
C PRO A 308 4.34 -12.71 52.16
N ALA A 309 5.33 -12.19 51.43
CA ALA A 309 6.55 -12.98 51.18
C ALA A 309 7.18 -13.31 52.55
N ALA A 310 7.25 -14.60 52.89
CA ALA A 310 7.79 -15.05 54.16
C ALA A 310 9.30 -14.80 54.18
N PRO A 311 9.84 -14.03 55.14
CA PRO A 311 11.27 -13.97 55.36
C PRO A 311 11.70 -15.24 56.10
N GLY A 312 12.57 -16.04 55.48
CA GLY A 312 13.25 -17.15 56.15
C GLY A 312 12.83 -18.55 55.72
N LEU A 313 13.54 -19.07 54.72
CA LEU A 313 14.03 -20.45 54.73
C LEU A 313 15.51 -20.37 54.33
N GLU A 314 16.39 -20.44 55.34
CA GLU A 314 17.86 -20.45 55.18
C GLU A 314 18.38 -21.68 54.43
N ASP A 315 17.53 -22.62 54.03
CA ASP A 315 17.90 -23.69 53.12
C ASP A 315 17.49 -23.31 51.71
N GLY A 316 18.47 -23.26 50.81
CA GLY A 316 18.34 -23.01 49.37
C GLY A 316 17.50 -24.05 48.65
N SER A 317 16.22 -24.16 49.02
CA SER A 317 15.24 -24.97 48.32
C SER A 317 14.86 -24.27 47.02
N GLU A 318 14.89 -25.02 45.93
CA GLU A 318 14.42 -24.69 44.58
C GLU A 318 12.92 -24.29 44.53
N ALA A 319 12.26 -24.08 45.67
CA ALA A 319 10.84 -23.76 45.78
C ALA A 319 10.52 -22.27 45.49
N PHE A 320 11.46 -21.35 45.70
CA PHE A 320 11.24 -19.91 45.45
C PHE A 320 11.37 -19.51 43.98
N SER A 321 12.07 -20.29 43.14
CA SER A 321 12.22 -20.02 41.69
C SER A 321 10.95 -20.30 40.86
N HIS A 322 9.88 -20.79 41.48
CA HIS A 322 8.64 -21.18 40.79
C HIS A 322 7.38 -20.40 41.24
N VAL A 323 7.50 -19.45 42.16
CA VAL A 323 6.35 -18.64 42.62
C VAL A 323 6.20 -17.41 41.71
N ASP A 324 5.14 -17.36 40.89
CA ASP A 324 4.78 -16.12 40.18
C ASP A 324 4.14 -15.14 41.16
N PHE A 325 4.95 -14.19 41.65
CA PHE A 325 4.54 -13.16 42.60
C PHE A 325 3.38 -12.28 42.12
N ARG A 326 3.11 -12.25 40.81
CA ARG A 326 1.95 -11.55 40.20
C ARG A 326 0.63 -12.26 40.49
N LYS A 327 0.65 -13.57 40.76
CA LYS A 327 -0.59 -14.34 40.95
C LYS A 327 -1.10 -14.21 42.39
N VAL A 328 -2.35 -13.83 42.51
CA VAL A 328 -3.13 -13.94 43.74
C VAL A 328 -4.13 -15.06 43.51
N LYS A 329 -4.15 -16.06 44.41
CA LYS A 329 -5.03 -17.22 44.28
C LYS A 329 -6.48 -16.77 44.11
N ASP A 330 -7.19 -17.42 43.18
CA ASP A 330 -8.61 -17.19 42.88
C ASP A 330 -8.95 -15.82 42.26
N ILE A 331 -7.94 -14.98 41.92
CA ILE A 331 -8.10 -13.81 41.07
C ILE A 331 -7.77 -14.20 39.62
N PRO A 332 -8.69 -14.01 38.65
CA PRO A 332 -8.43 -14.33 37.26
C PRO A 332 -7.30 -13.48 36.65
N ASP A 333 -6.51 -14.10 35.76
CA ASP A 333 -5.36 -13.43 35.12
C ASP A 333 -5.79 -12.16 34.35
N TYR A 334 -6.97 -12.13 33.70
CA TYR A 334 -7.48 -10.92 33.04
C TYR A 334 -7.78 -9.76 34.00
N VAL A 335 -8.11 -10.01 35.27
CA VAL A 335 -8.29 -8.95 36.27
C VAL A 335 -6.93 -8.38 36.68
N ILE A 336 -5.93 -9.24 36.85
CA ILE A 336 -4.56 -8.83 37.15
C ILE A 336 -3.97 -8.02 35.98
N SER A 337 -4.20 -8.47 34.75
CA SER A 337 -3.80 -7.76 33.52
C SER A 337 -4.39 -6.36 33.47
N LEU A 338 -5.68 -6.20 33.80
CA LEU A 338 -6.35 -4.90 33.86
C LEU A 338 -5.63 -3.90 34.79
N PHE A 339 -5.05 -4.36 35.90
CA PHE A 339 -4.30 -3.49 36.84
C PHE A 339 -2.96 -3.00 36.30
N HIS A 340 -2.45 -3.55 35.19
CA HIS A 340 -1.23 -3.08 34.53
C HIS A 340 -1.52 -2.09 33.40
N LEU A 341 -2.78 -1.86 33.05
CA LEU A 341 -3.13 -0.97 31.95
C LEU A 341 -3.01 0.50 32.37
N LEU A 342 -2.51 1.35 31.47
CA LEU A 342 -2.37 2.78 31.65
C LEU A 342 -2.86 3.56 30.42
N PRO A 343 -3.36 4.80 30.59
CA PRO A 343 -3.58 5.48 31.87
C PRO A 343 -4.76 4.86 32.65
N PRO A 344 -4.90 5.14 33.97
CA PRO A 344 -6.02 4.67 34.77
C PRO A 344 -7.37 5.12 34.18
N PRO A 345 -8.45 4.35 34.35
CA PRO A 345 -9.77 4.73 33.85
C PRO A 345 -10.29 5.99 34.55
N GLU A 346 -10.89 6.87 33.75
CA GLU A 346 -11.71 7.97 34.25
C GLU A 346 -13.15 7.48 34.49
N ASN A 347 -13.90 8.15 35.37
CA ASN A 347 -15.33 7.91 35.59
C ASN A 347 -15.69 6.48 36.05
N VAL A 348 -14.80 5.86 36.83
CA VAL A 348 -15.05 4.61 37.56
C VAL A 348 -15.12 4.88 39.08
N PRO A 349 -15.81 4.00 39.84
CA PRO A 349 -15.80 4.07 41.29
C PRO A 349 -14.35 4.05 41.85
N PRO A 350 -14.03 4.89 42.86
CA PRO A 350 -12.69 4.96 43.43
C PRO A 350 -12.23 3.61 44.02
N GLU A 351 -13.16 2.76 44.45
CA GLU A 351 -12.88 1.43 44.98
C GLU A 351 -12.21 0.51 43.97
N TYR A 352 -12.43 0.73 42.67
CA TYR A 352 -11.78 -0.05 41.61
C TYR A 352 -10.30 0.33 41.50
N LEU A 353 -10.01 1.64 41.60
CA LEU A 353 -8.63 2.16 41.57
C LEU A 353 -7.88 1.77 42.86
N ASP A 354 -8.56 1.82 44.02
CA ASP A 354 -8.04 1.34 45.29
C ASP A 354 -7.66 -0.15 45.24
N LEU A 355 -8.48 -0.97 44.57
CA LEU A 355 -8.20 -2.40 44.38
C LEU A 355 -6.88 -2.61 43.62
N ALA A 356 -6.68 -1.89 42.52
CA ALA A 356 -5.44 -1.94 41.73
C ALA A 356 -4.23 -1.40 42.51
N ALA A 357 -4.39 -0.29 43.23
CA ALA A 357 -3.35 0.25 44.11
C ALA A 357 -2.95 -0.76 45.19
N THR A 358 -3.92 -1.41 45.83
CA THR A 358 -3.69 -2.42 46.87
C THR A 358 -2.96 -3.64 46.32
N TYR A 359 -3.31 -4.08 45.11
CA TYR A 359 -2.59 -5.15 44.40
C TYR A 359 -1.10 -4.80 44.19
N HIS A 360 -0.81 -3.62 43.65
CA HIS A 360 0.58 -3.19 43.41
C HIS A 360 1.34 -2.95 44.71
N PHE A 361 0.68 -2.46 45.76
CA PHE A 361 1.27 -2.34 47.10
C PHE A 361 1.65 -3.71 47.68
N LEU A 362 0.78 -4.71 47.56
CA LEU A 362 1.06 -6.08 47.96
C LEU A 362 2.30 -6.62 47.23
N ASN A 363 2.33 -6.51 45.90
CA ASN A 363 3.45 -7.02 45.10
C ASN A 363 4.76 -6.31 45.40
N ARG A 364 4.73 -4.98 45.55
CA ARG A 364 5.88 -4.20 45.99
C ARG A 364 6.43 -4.69 47.33
N ASN A 365 5.56 -5.00 48.29
CA ASN A 365 5.99 -5.53 49.60
C ASN A 365 6.48 -6.98 49.51
N ARG A 366 5.84 -7.82 48.68
CA ARG A 366 6.31 -9.19 48.43
C ARG A 366 7.71 -9.19 47.85
N CYS A 367 7.97 -8.39 46.83
CA CYS A 367 9.27 -8.33 46.18
C CYS A 367 10.36 -7.74 47.09
N ARG A 368 10.05 -6.71 47.90
CA ARG A 368 11.03 -6.09 48.83
C ARG A 368 11.54 -7.01 49.95
N LEU A 369 10.81 -8.07 50.25
CA LEU A 369 11.13 -9.00 51.34
C LEU A 369 11.90 -10.24 50.87
N VAL A 370 12.18 -10.37 49.56
CA VAL A 370 12.96 -11.48 49.00
C VAL A 370 14.44 -11.12 49.01
N GLU A 371 15.27 -11.92 49.68
CA GLU A 371 16.73 -11.80 49.68
C GLU A 371 17.35 -12.73 48.64
N GLY A 372 18.38 -12.30 47.88
CA GLY A 372 19.13 -13.16 46.97
C GLY A 372 19.54 -12.50 45.64
N LYS A 373 20.07 -13.31 44.71
CA LYS A 373 20.27 -12.88 43.32
C LYS A 373 18.93 -12.92 42.59
N HIS A 374 18.51 -11.79 42.04
CA HIS A 374 17.30 -11.66 41.26
C HIS A 374 17.60 -11.80 39.77
N ASP A 375 16.69 -12.44 39.03
CA ASP A 375 16.71 -12.43 37.59
C ASP A 375 16.07 -11.13 37.05
N GLN A 376 16.23 -10.87 35.76
CA GLN A 376 15.70 -9.67 35.11
C GLN A 376 14.16 -9.59 35.24
N ARG A 377 13.48 -10.74 35.26
CA ARG A 377 12.02 -10.82 35.37
C ARG A 377 11.52 -10.35 36.73
N PHE A 378 12.24 -10.69 37.80
CA PHE A 378 11.94 -10.23 39.16
C PHE A 378 12.15 -8.72 39.29
N GLU A 379 13.24 -8.19 38.74
CA GLU A 379 13.53 -6.74 38.76
C GLU A 379 12.47 -5.94 38.00
N SER A 380 12.05 -6.42 36.82
CA SER A 380 10.95 -5.79 36.07
C SER A 380 9.65 -5.78 36.86
N LEU A 381 9.31 -6.87 37.54
CA LEU A 381 8.10 -6.94 38.38
C LEU A 381 8.14 -5.92 39.53
N LEU A 382 9.27 -5.82 40.22
CA LEU A 382 9.44 -4.86 41.32
C LEU A 382 9.35 -3.41 40.80
N ALA A 383 9.95 -3.13 39.64
CA ALA A 383 9.88 -1.84 38.98
C ALA A 383 8.42 -1.48 38.61
N ASP A 384 7.72 -2.38 37.92
CA ASP A 384 6.31 -2.20 37.53
C ASP A 384 5.45 -1.86 38.77
N ALA A 385 5.55 -2.65 39.85
CA ALA A 385 4.80 -2.42 41.08
C ALA A 385 5.17 -1.10 41.79
N CYS A 386 6.43 -0.67 41.73
CA CYS A 386 6.88 0.60 42.31
C CYS A 386 6.34 1.81 41.55
N HIS A 387 6.16 1.72 40.23
CA HIS A 387 5.60 2.78 39.40
C HIS A 387 4.07 2.78 39.41
N LEU A 388 3.43 1.62 39.32
CA LEU A 388 1.98 1.51 39.21
C LEU A 388 1.25 1.82 40.52
N TYR A 389 1.82 1.45 41.69
CA TYR A 389 1.23 1.77 42.99
C TYR A 389 0.90 3.27 43.16
N PRO A 390 1.87 4.20 43.06
CA PRO A 390 1.58 5.62 43.26
C PRO A 390 0.65 6.21 42.19
N ILE A 391 0.68 5.70 40.96
CA ILE A 391 -0.23 6.14 39.88
C ILE A 391 -1.68 5.80 40.24
N TYR A 392 -1.95 4.55 40.62
CA TYR A 392 -3.30 4.11 41.00
C TYR A 392 -3.77 4.72 42.31
N ASP A 393 -2.89 4.86 43.31
CA ASP A 393 -3.20 5.52 44.59
C ASP A 393 -3.54 7.01 44.39
N GLY A 394 -2.79 7.70 43.52
CA GLY A 394 -3.08 9.07 43.11
C GLY A 394 -4.41 9.20 42.35
N ALA A 395 -4.67 8.30 41.39
CA ALA A 395 -5.92 8.28 40.64
C ALA A 395 -7.14 8.00 41.54
N ALA A 396 -7.02 7.05 42.47
CA ALA A 396 -8.06 6.74 43.44
C ALA A 396 -8.35 7.95 44.34
N SER A 397 -7.31 8.63 44.82
CA SER A 397 -7.44 9.86 45.61
C SER A 397 -8.15 10.98 44.84
N ALA A 398 -7.83 11.16 43.55
CA ALA A 398 -8.49 12.14 42.69
C ALA A 398 -9.98 11.82 42.46
N ALA A 399 -10.32 10.53 42.31
CA ALA A 399 -11.69 10.08 42.09
C ALA A 399 -12.62 10.26 43.31
N ARG A 400 -12.08 10.42 44.53
CA ARG A 400 -12.87 10.70 45.75
C ARG A 400 -13.43 12.14 45.83
N SER A 401 -13.13 12.99 44.84
CA SER A 401 -13.69 14.35 44.71
C SER A 401 -15.17 14.30 44.23
N PRO A 402 -16.08 15.15 44.76
CA PRO A 402 -17.53 14.92 44.72
C PRO A 402 -18.24 15.16 43.36
N GLN A 403 -17.58 14.98 42.21
CA GLN A 403 -18.16 15.23 40.88
C GLN A 403 -18.17 14.05 39.90
N SER A 404 -17.74 12.83 40.29
CA SER A 404 -17.76 11.68 39.37
C SER A 404 -18.64 10.55 39.90
N ALA A 405 -19.94 10.62 39.62
CA ALA A 405 -20.84 9.48 39.72
C ALA A 405 -21.46 9.25 38.34
N GLY A 406 -20.81 8.42 37.53
CA GLY A 406 -21.33 7.98 36.24
C GLY A 406 -22.56 7.08 36.40
N SER A 407 -23.56 7.33 35.55
CA SER A 407 -24.83 6.62 35.42
C SER A 407 -24.70 5.09 35.45
N THR A 408 -25.75 4.45 35.99
CA THR A 408 -26.03 3.02 35.83
C THR A 408 -26.05 2.60 34.35
N ASP A 409 -25.45 1.45 34.09
CA ASP A 409 -25.28 0.80 32.79
C ASP A 409 -26.63 0.27 32.27
N ASP A 410 -27.08 0.79 31.12
CA ASP A 410 -28.28 0.33 30.41
C ASP A 410 -27.97 -0.77 29.37
N GLY A 411 -26.71 -1.22 29.30
CA GLY A 411 -26.24 -2.26 28.38
C GLY A 411 -26.10 -1.79 26.93
N SER A 412 -26.31 -0.50 26.63
CA SER A 412 -26.24 0.04 25.27
C SER A 412 -24.81 0.24 24.74
N TRP A 413 -23.80 -0.07 25.55
CA TRP A 413 -22.39 0.17 25.20
C TRP A 413 -21.83 -0.87 24.22
N ALA A 414 -22.33 -2.12 24.26
CA ALA A 414 -21.80 -3.22 23.45
C ALA A 414 -21.92 -2.91 21.95
N ALA A 415 -23.11 -2.45 21.50
CA ALA A 415 -23.33 -2.03 20.13
C ALA A 415 -22.37 -0.92 19.68
N ARG A 416 -22.11 0.07 20.55
CA ARG A 416 -21.21 1.19 20.23
C ARG A 416 -19.75 0.73 20.12
N LEU A 417 -19.29 -0.14 21.01
CA LEU A 417 -17.93 -0.67 20.95
C LEU A 417 -17.68 -1.54 19.72
N LEU A 418 -18.67 -2.33 19.28
CA LEU A 418 -18.57 -3.09 18.03
C LEU A 418 -18.44 -2.17 16.82
N VAL A 419 -19.24 -1.10 16.76
CA VAL A 419 -19.12 -0.07 15.71
C VAL A 419 -17.75 0.62 15.74
N ASP A 420 -17.23 0.93 16.93
CA ASP A 420 -15.90 1.53 17.05
C ASP A 420 -14.77 0.54 16.68
N ALA A 421 -14.93 -0.76 16.99
CA ALA A 421 -14.00 -1.80 16.57
C ALA A 421 -13.99 -1.97 15.05
N GLU A 422 -15.16 -1.92 14.40
CA GLU A 422 -15.26 -1.93 12.94
C GLU A 422 -14.55 -0.73 12.33
N LYS A 423 -14.75 0.48 12.86
CA LYS A 423 -14.02 1.67 12.39
C LYS A 423 -12.52 1.50 12.53
N LEU A 424 -12.04 1.05 13.68
CA LEU A 424 -10.62 0.79 13.92
C LEU A 424 -10.06 -0.24 12.92
N ARG A 425 -10.80 -1.31 12.65
CA ARG A 425 -10.44 -2.33 11.66
C ARG A 425 -10.30 -1.73 10.26
N HIS A 426 -11.24 -0.86 9.84
CA HIS A 426 -11.15 -0.18 8.53
C HIS A 426 -9.96 0.79 8.45
N THR A 427 -9.68 1.53 9.53
CA THR A 427 -8.51 2.43 9.59
C THR A 427 -7.20 1.64 9.52
N TYR A 428 -7.11 0.52 10.24
CA TYR A 428 -5.98 -0.38 10.16
C TYR A 428 -5.79 -0.96 8.75
N ALA A 429 -6.85 -1.48 8.13
CA ALA A 429 -6.80 -1.99 6.75
C ALA A 429 -6.30 -0.92 5.76
N THR A 430 -6.73 0.34 5.93
CA THR A 430 -6.27 1.46 5.10
C THR A 430 -4.77 1.73 5.26
N ALA A 431 -4.25 1.65 6.49
CA ALA A 431 -2.81 1.80 6.76
C ALA A 431 -1.99 0.64 6.18
N VAL A 432 -2.52 -0.58 6.25
CA VAL A 432 -1.91 -1.77 5.64
C VAL A 432 -1.84 -1.63 4.10
N ASP A 433 -2.92 -1.16 3.47
CA ASP A 433 -2.96 -0.91 2.02
C ASP A 433 -1.99 0.20 1.59
N ALA A 434 -1.88 1.28 2.37
CA ALA A 434 -0.91 2.34 2.13
C ALA A 434 0.54 1.79 2.21
N ARG A 435 0.83 0.93 3.19
CA ARG A 435 2.13 0.26 3.31
C ARG A 435 2.44 -0.61 2.09
N TYR A 436 1.51 -1.47 1.66
CA TYR A 436 1.74 -2.31 0.49
C TYR A 436 1.90 -1.48 -0.78
N SER A 437 1.13 -0.39 -0.93
CA SER A 437 1.30 0.53 -2.06
C SER A 437 2.72 1.13 -2.08
N PHE A 438 3.22 1.54 -0.91
CA PHE A 438 4.60 2.00 -0.76
C PHE A 438 5.64 0.90 -1.08
N TYR A 439 5.43 -0.34 -0.62
CA TYR A 439 6.32 -1.45 -0.95
C TYR A 439 6.33 -1.77 -2.45
N ALA A 440 5.16 -1.75 -3.11
CA ALA A 440 5.06 -1.94 -4.56
C ALA A 440 5.87 -0.88 -5.31
N GLU A 441 5.73 0.40 -4.95
CA GLU A 441 6.51 1.49 -5.55
C GLU A 441 8.02 1.34 -5.30
N PHE A 442 8.41 1.00 -4.08
CA PHE A 442 9.81 0.78 -3.72
C PHE A 442 10.41 -0.39 -4.51
N MET A 443 9.68 -1.51 -4.61
CA MET A 443 10.10 -2.67 -5.41
C MET A 443 10.24 -2.31 -6.88
N ARG A 444 9.34 -1.49 -7.41
CA ARG A 444 9.38 -1.04 -8.81
C ARG A 444 10.60 -0.15 -9.08
N GLU A 445 10.89 0.80 -8.20
CA GLU A 445 12.11 1.61 -8.23
C GLU A 445 13.36 0.72 -8.19
N TYR A 446 13.39 -0.23 -7.25
CA TYR A 446 14.49 -1.16 -7.09
C TYR A 446 14.70 -2.00 -8.36
N ARG A 447 13.63 -2.57 -8.93
CA ARG A 447 13.68 -3.33 -10.18
C ARG A 447 14.18 -2.48 -11.35
N HIS A 448 13.80 -1.20 -11.41
CA HIS A 448 14.30 -0.28 -12.43
C HIS A 448 15.83 -0.15 -12.34
N GLY A 449 16.37 0.09 -11.14
CA GLY A 449 17.81 0.15 -10.88
C GLY A 449 18.58 -1.15 -11.14
N MET A 450 17.90 -2.30 -11.13
CA MET A 450 18.50 -3.60 -11.48
C MET A 450 18.61 -3.86 -12.98
N THR A 451 17.88 -3.12 -13.84
CA THR A 451 17.70 -3.48 -15.26
C THR A 451 19.03 -3.64 -16.00
N ASP A 452 19.97 -2.72 -15.78
CA ASP A 452 21.30 -2.75 -16.39
C ASP A 452 22.25 -3.78 -15.75
N LYS A 453 21.88 -4.30 -14.58
CA LYS A 453 22.66 -5.26 -13.77
C LYS A 453 22.15 -6.70 -13.85
N LYS A 454 21.05 -6.98 -14.57
CA LYS A 454 20.39 -8.30 -14.58
C LYS A 454 21.31 -9.47 -14.93
N LYS A 455 22.09 -9.34 -16.01
CA LYS A 455 23.00 -10.41 -16.47
C LYS A 455 24.07 -10.71 -15.41
N GLN A 456 24.53 -9.67 -14.72
CA GLN A 456 25.57 -9.76 -13.71
C GLN A 456 25.08 -10.38 -12.40
N LEU A 457 23.90 -9.95 -11.92
CA LEU A 457 23.21 -10.58 -10.80
C LEU A 457 22.93 -12.06 -11.09
N GLY A 458 22.69 -12.43 -12.35
CA GLY A 458 22.64 -13.81 -12.80
C GLY A 458 23.90 -14.59 -12.41
N TYR A 459 25.08 -14.12 -12.82
CA TYR A 459 26.38 -14.75 -12.48
C TYR A 459 26.64 -14.81 -10.97
N GLU A 460 26.29 -13.76 -10.22
CA GLU A 460 26.43 -13.77 -8.76
C GLU A 460 25.59 -14.86 -8.11
N LEU A 461 24.35 -15.05 -8.57
CA LEU A 461 23.50 -16.14 -8.08
C LEU A 461 24.15 -17.50 -8.33
N GLU A 462 24.86 -17.70 -9.44
CA GLU A 462 25.58 -18.95 -9.69
C GLU A 462 26.70 -19.18 -8.66
N ILE A 463 27.45 -18.12 -8.34
CA ILE A 463 28.50 -18.15 -7.32
C ILE A 463 27.90 -18.42 -5.93
N LEU A 464 26.84 -17.70 -5.57
CA LEU A 464 26.17 -17.82 -4.28
C LEU A 464 25.49 -19.18 -4.12
N TYR A 465 24.89 -19.71 -5.18
CA TYR A 465 24.35 -21.07 -5.21
C TYR A 465 25.46 -22.10 -4.95
N SER A 466 26.61 -21.96 -5.63
CA SER A 466 27.75 -22.85 -5.41
C SER A 466 28.27 -22.81 -3.97
N ARG A 467 28.29 -21.63 -3.35
CA ARG A 467 28.67 -21.44 -1.94
C ARG A 467 27.65 -22.02 -0.97
N TRP A 468 26.36 -21.75 -1.19
CA TRP A 468 25.26 -22.29 -0.40
C TRP A 468 25.29 -23.83 -0.37
N LYS A 469 25.72 -24.45 -1.48
CA LYS A 469 25.83 -25.89 -1.64
C LYS A 469 27.07 -26.51 -1.03
N ASP A 470 28.13 -25.74 -0.78
CA ASP A 470 29.35 -26.27 -0.16
C ASP A 470 29.10 -26.47 1.34
N PRO A 471 29.10 -27.71 1.85
CA PRO A 471 28.87 -27.97 3.28
C PRO A 471 29.98 -27.43 4.18
N ASN A 472 31.11 -26.99 3.62
CA ASN A 472 32.19 -26.33 4.35
C ASN A 472 32.08 -24.80 4.35
N ASP A 473 31.17 -24.22 3.55
CA ASP A 473 30.93 -22.78 3.54
C ASP A 473 29.84 -22.43 4.58
N PRO A 474 30.16 -21.64 5.61
CA PRO A 474 29.19 -21.28 6.66
C PRO A 474 28.03 -20.42 6.13
N TYR A 475 28.11 -19.91 4.90
CA TYR A 475 27.09 -19.07 4.27
C TYR A 475 25.70 -19.72 4.23
N GLY A 476 25.62 -21.04 4.02
CA GLY A 476 24.35 -21.69 3.69
C GLY A 476 23.51 -22.21 4.85
N ASN A 477 24.01 -22.13 6.09
CA ASN A 477 23.41 -22.83 7.23
C ASN A 477 21.99 -22.32 7.62
N GLU A 478 21.64 -21.08 7.26
CA GLU A 478 20.32 -20.49 7.52
C GLU A 478 19.39 -20.47 6.28
N ILE A 479 19.90 -20.79 5.09
CA ILE A 479 19.14 -20.77 3.84
C ILE A 479 18.55 -22.15 3.58
N THR A 480 17.24 -22.26 3.71
CA THR A 480 16.54 -23.55 3.69
C THR A 480 16.08 -23.99 2.30
N SER A 481 16.05 -23.09 1.31
CA SER A 481 15.64 -23.42 -0.06
C SER A 481 16.20 -22.45 -1.10
N ILE A 482 16.16 -22.83 -2.39
CA ILE A 482 16.62 -21.94 -3.47
C ILE A 482 15.74 -20.70 -3.62
N THR A 483 14.45 -20.78 -3.29
CA THR A 483 13.57 -19.59 -3.23
C THR A 483 14.02 -18.61 -2.15
N VAL A 484 14.42 -19.11 -0.98
CA VAL A 484 14.96 -18.26 0.10
C VAL A 484 16.29 -17.63 -0.32
N LEU A 485 17.14 -18.38 -1.04
CA LEU A 485 18.37 -17.84 -1.64
C LEU A 485 18.07 -16.67 -2.59
N LEU A 486 17.07 -16.81 -3.46
CA LEU A 486 16.65 -15.74 -4.38
C LEU A 486 16.12 -14.52 -3.63
N ILE A 487 15.22 -14.71 -2.66
CA ILE A 487 14.66 -13.63 -1.84
C ILE A 487 15.79 -12.83 -1.17
N GLN A 488 16.69 -13.51 -0.46
CA GLN A 488 17.72 -12.84 0.35
C GLN A 488 18.76 -12.08 -0.47
N ASN A 489 18.99 -12.45 -1.75
CA ASN A 489 20.07 -11.88 -2.56
C ASN A 489 19.58 -10.93 -3.65
N LEU A 490 18.31 -11.03 -4.04
CA LEU A 490 17.73 -10.23 -5.14
C LEU A 490 16.69 -9.24 -4.68
N LEU A 491 16.14 -9.35 -3.48
CA LEU A 491 15.16 -8.42 -2.96
C LEU A 491 15.80 -7.52 -1.90
N PRO A 492 15.35 -6.25 -1.80
CA PRO A 492 15.82 -5.36 -0.75
C PRO A 492 15.38 -5.90 0.61
N TYR A 493 16.34 -6.08 1.52
CA TYR A 493 16.07 -6.59 2.87
C TYR A 493 15.12 -5.69 3.67
N SER A 494 15.04 -4.42 3.30
CA SER A 494 14.12 -3.45 3.90
C SER A 494 12.67 -3.92 3.84
N ILE A 495 12.28 -4.66 2.82
CA ILE A 495 10.91 -5.14 2.64
C ILE A 495 10.77 -6.57 3.22
N PRO A 496 9.76 -6.83 4.07
CA PRO A 496 9.57 -8.12 4.72
C PRO A 496 8.95 -9.14 3.75
N VAL A 497 9.74 -9.66 2.80
CA VAL A 497 9.33 -10.75 1.91
C VAL A 497 9.77 -12.08 2.49
N THR A 498 8.82 -13.00 2.65
CA THR A 498 9.09 -14.39 3.00
C THR A 498 8.80 -15.32 1.84
N LYS A 499 9.14 -16.60 1.97
CA LYS A 499 8.74 -17.59 0.98
C LYS A 499 7.21 -17.64 0.92
N GLU A 500 6.55 -17.64 2.06
CA GLU A 500 5.09 -17.71 2.22
C GLU A 500 4.40 -16.56 1.48
N THR A 501 4.89 -15.33 1.62
CA THR A 501 4.39 -14.13 0.94
C THR A 501 4.29 -14.32 -0.57
N LEU A 502 5.22 -15.06 -1.18
CA LEU A 502 5.19 -15.30 -2.63
C LEU A 502 4.06 -16.23 -3.06
N TRP A 503 3.60 -17.12 -2.18
CA TRP A 503 2.61 -18.17 -2.48
C TRP A 503 1.20 -17.82 -2.00
N GLU A 504 1.00 -16.61 -1.45
CA GLU A 504 -0.31 -16.14 -1.01
C GLU A 504 -1.30 -16.05 -2.19
N PRO A 505 -2.56 -16.45 -1.99
CA PRO A 505 -3.57 -16.37 -3.03
C PRO A 505 -3.97 -14.90 -3.29
N VAL A 506 -4.38 -14.61 -4.53
CA VAL A 506 -4.89 -13.28 -4.90
C VAL A 506 -6.28 -13.02 -4.29
N GLU A 507 -7.11 -14.05 -4.15
CA GLU A 507 -8.47 -13.96 -3.64
C GLU A 507 -8.51 -13.57 -2.15
N GLY A 508 -9.29 -12.54 -1.81
CA GLY A 508 -9.45 -12.05 -0.44
C GLY A 508 -8.43 -10.99 -0.02
N ASN A 509 -7.34 -10.83 -0.77
CA ASN A 509 -6.32 -9.80 -0.55
C ASN A 509 -6.68 -8.47 -1.20
N SER A 510 -6.17 -7.38 -0.64
CA SER A 510 -6.35 -6.04 -1.20
C SER A 510 -5.57 -5.86 -2.50
N GLN A 511 -6.03 -4.92 -3.34
CA GLN A 511 -5.36 -4.65 -4.61
C GLN A 511 -3.90 -4.19 -4.40
N SER A 512 -3.65 -3.37 -3.38
CA SER A 512 -2.29 -2.91 -3.07
C SER A 512 -1.36 -4.05 -2.63
N HIS A 513 -1.88 -5.01 -1.85
CA HIS A 513 -1.13 -6.22 -1.50
C HIS A 513 -0.76 -7.02 -2.76
N ASN A 514 -1.73 -7.25 -3.65
CA ASN A 514 -1.50 -8.03 -4.87
C ASN A 514 -0.55 -7.31 -5.85
N ASP A 515 -0.63 -5.97 -5.95
CA ASP A 515 0.33 -5.15 -6.69
C ASP A 515 1.75 -5.33 -6.09
N PHE A 516 1.88 -5.31 -4.77
CA PHE A 516 3.16 -5.54 -4.09
C PHE A 516 3.74 -6.94 -4.38
N VAL A 517 2.95 -7.99 -4.18
CA VAL A 517 3.39 -9.38 -4.44
C VAL A 517 3.79 -9.54 -5.90
N TRP A 518 3.03 -8.95 -6.84
CA TRP A 518 3.43 -8.92 -8.24
C TRP A 518 4.77 -8.21 -8.47
N GLU A 519 5.00 -7.04 -7.88
CA GLU A 519 6.27 -6.31 -8.06
C GLU A 519 7.46 -7.14 -7.54
N VAL A 520 7.27 -7.91 -6.46
CA VAL A 520 8.24 -8.89 -5.95
C VAL A 520 8.45 -10.03 -6.95
N LEU A 521 7.38 -10.71 -7.37
CA LEU A 521 7.44 -11.84 -8.30
C LEU A 521 8.05 -11.44 -9.65
N GLY A 522 7.67 -10.27 -10.18
CA GLY A 522 8.22 -9.69 -11.41
C GLY A 522 9.70 -9.34 -11.30
N THR A 523 10.18 -8.98 -10.10
CA THR A 523 11.61 -8.80 -9.82
C THR A 523 12.37 -10.13 -9.87
N LEU A 524 11.80 -11.19 -9.31
CA LEU A 524 12.39 -12.53 -9.30
C LEU A 524 12.31 -13.25 -10.65
N PHE A 525 11.29 -12.94 -11.48
CA PHE A 525 10.95 -13.71 -12.67
C PHE A 525 12.12 -13.93 -13.63
N SER A 526 12.87 -12.87 -13.96
CA SER A 526 14.04 -12.96 -14.86
C SER A 526 15.12 -13.91 -14.32
N PHE A 527 15.25 -14.01 -13.00
CA PHE A 527 16.24 -14.87 -12.36
C PHE A 527 15.78 -16.31 -12.28
N THR A 528 14.49 -16.63 -12.38
CA THR A 528 14.07 -18.04 -12.47
C THR A 528 14.62 -18.77 -13.71
N TYR A 529 15.23 -18.05 -14.65
CA TYR A 529 15.89 -18.60 -15.84
C TYR A 529 17.40 -18.80 -15.68
N PHE A 530 18.03 -18.39 -14.56
CA PHE A 530 19.49 -18.52 -14.38
C PHE A 530 19.98 -19.97 -14.43
N SER A 531 19.06 -20.91 -14.18
CA SER A 531 19.29 -22.34 -14.31
C SER A 531 19.58 -22.82 -15.74
N GLU A 532 19.35 -21.99 -16.76
CA GLU A 532 19.73 -22.25 -18.14
C GLU A 532 21.25 -22.07 -18.36
N ASP A 533 21.88 -21.20 -17.56
CA ASP A 533 23.32 -20.92 -17.60
C ASP A 533 24.09 -21.66 -16.48
N CYS A 534 23.42 -22.00 -15.37
CA CYS A 534 23.98 -22.74 -14.24
C CYS A 534 23.30 -24.10 -14.02
N PRO A 535 24.04 -25.23 -14.08
CA PRO A 535 23.46 -26.55 -13.86
C PRO A 535 23.05 -26.73 -12.39
N LEU A 536 21.76 -26.55 -12.12
CA LEU A 536 21.15 -26.80 -10.82
C LEU A 536 20.98 -28.31 -10.57
N GLU A 537 20.98 -28.71 -9.30
CA GLU A 537 20.54 -30.05 -8.93
C GLU A 537 19.04 -30.20 -9.18
N ASP A 538 18.59 -31.41 -9.54
CA ASP A 538 17.20 -31.71 -9.91
C ASP A 538 16.16 -31.18 -8.93
N VAL A 539 16.43 -31.25 -7.62
CA VAL A 539 15.52 -30.78 -6.57
C VAL A 539 15.33 -29.26 -6.60
N HIS A 540 16.40 -28.50 -6.83
CA HIS A 540 16.36 -27.03 -6.90
C HIS A 540 15.84 -26.55 -8.25
N TRP A 541 16.21 -27.26 -9.33
CA TRP A 541 15.63 -27.02 -10.66
C TRP A 541 14.11 -27.10 -10.62
N ARG A 542 13.54 -28.13 -9.98
CA ARG A 542 12.09 -28.26 -9.83
C ARG A 542 11.48 -27.10 -9.04
N GLU A 543 12.07 -26.71 -7.91
CA GLU A 543 11.56 -25.58 -7.11
C GLU A 543 11.57 -24.26 -7.90
N VAL A 544 12.59 -24.00 -8.71
CA VAL A 544 12.66 -22.81 -9.59
C VAL A 544 11.62 -22.86 -10.71
N VAL A 545 11.41 -24.03 -11.31
CA VAL A 545 10.36 -24.22 -12.33
C VAL A 545 8.97 -24.04 -11.71
N ASP A 546 8.72 -24.59 -10.53
CA ASP A 546 7.45 -24.44 -9.82
C ASP A 546 7.18 -22.96 -9.49
N LEU A 547 8.21 -22.23 -9.02
CA LEU A 547 8.12 -20.78 -8.81
C LEU A 547 7.81 -20.03 -10.11
N ARG A 548 8.44 -20.39 -11.23
CA ARG A 548 8.17 -19.78 -12.55
C ARG A 548 6.73 -20.00 -13.00
N VAL A 549 6.23 -21.23 -12.89
CA VAL A 549 4.84 -21.57 -13.24
C VAL A 549 3.87 -20.80 -12.34
N TRP A 550 4.20 -20.69 -11.05
CA TRP A 550 3.40 -19.91 -10.11
C TRP A 550 3.38 -18.42 -10.43
N ILE A 551 4.51 -17.80 -10.77
CA ILE A 551 4.57 -16.39 -11.17
C ILE A 551 3.61 -16.11 -12.33
N LEU A 552 3.62 -16.97 -13.36
CA LEU A 552 2.72 -16.82 -14.51
C LEU A 552 1.25 -17.01 -14.13
N LYS A 553 0.95 -17.99 -13.28
CA LYS A 553 -0.41 -18.19 -12.75
C LYS A 553 -0.88 -16.99 -11.93
N HIS A 554 -0.01 -16.45 -11.06
CA HIS A 554 -0.30 -15.30 -10.23
C HIS A 554 -0.52 -14.05 -11.07
N GLN A 555 0.26 -13.87 -12.15
CA GLN A 555 0.05 -12.82 -13.14
C GLN A 555 -1.36 -12.86 -13.72
N ASP A 556 -1.82 -14.04 -14.17
CA ASP A 556 -3.17 -14.22 -14.70
C ASP A 556 -4.25 -13.89 -13.65
N GLN A 557 -4.06 -14.35 -12.41
CA GLN A 557 -4.98 -14.07 -11.30
C GLN A 557 -5.07 -12.57 -10.96
N VAL A 558 -3.93 -11.87 -10.92
CA VAL A 558 -3.87 -10.42 -10.68
C VAL A 558 -4.53 -9.66 -11.83
N MET A 559 -4.29 -10.06 -13.08
CA MET A 559 -4.96 -9.46 -14.25
C MET A 559 -6.48 -9.63 -14.19
N ASP A 560 -6.98 -10.81 -13.81
CA ASP A 560 -8.41 -11.05 -13.66
C ASP A 560 -9.03 -10.22 -12.53
N GLN A 561 -8.36 -10.12 -11.37
CA GLN A 561 -8.82 -9.27 -10.27
C GLN A 561 -8.82 -7.79 -10.66
N MET A 562 -7.76 -7.29 -11.30
CA MET A 562 -7.69 -5.92 -11.79
C MET A 562 -8.80 -5.63 -12.79
N ARG A 563 -9.08 -6.56 -13.71
CA ARG A 563 -10.18 -6.44 -14.67
C ARG A 563 -11.53 -6.35 -13.97
N LEU A 564 -11.76 -7.14 -12.93
CA LEU A 564 -12.99 -7.10 -12.12
C LEU A 564 -13.09 -5.79 -11.32
N ALA A 565 -12.00 -5.35 -10.69
CA ALA A 565 -11.95 -4.11 -9.94
C ALA A 565 -12.22 -2.89 -10.83
N LEU A 566 -11.61 -2.85 -12.03
CA LEU A 566 -11.85 -1.81 -13.02
C LEU A 566 -13.24 -1.94 -13.68
N GLY A 567 -13.79 -3.15 -13.79
CA GLY A 567 -15.14 -3.37 -14.29
C GLY A 567 -16.25 -2.97 -13.31
N GLY A 568 -15.94 -2.97 -12.00
CA GLY A 568 -16.90 -2.78 -10.92
C GLY A 568 -18.06 -3.78 -10.96
N SER A 569 -19.18 -3.45 -10.33
CA SER A 569 -20.41 -4.26 -10.35
C SER A 569 -21.05 -4.40 -11.73
N HIS A 570 -20.59 -3.62 -12.71
CA HIS A 570 -21.14 -3.57 -14.06
C HIS A 570 -20.35 -4.42 -15.06
N ASP A 571 -19.17 -4.89 -14.65
CA ASP A 571 -18.30 -5.78 -15.39
C ASP A 571 -18.03 -5.31 -16.83
N PHE A 572 -17.62 -4.04 -16.95
CA PHE A 572 -17.46 -3.36 -18.24
C PHE A 572 -16.54 -4.11 -19.18
N PHE A 573 -15.47 -4.69 -18.65
CA PHE A 573 -14.40 -5.31 -19.42
C PHE A 573 -14.60 -6.79 -19.65
N CYS A 574 -15.71 -7.41 -19.25
CA CYS A 574 -15.91 -8.85 -19.39
C CYS A 574 -15.74 -9.38 -20.82
N ASP A 575 -15.26 -10.62 -20.95
CA ASP A 575 -15.11 -11.31 -22.24
C ASP A 575 -16.48 -11.51 -22.88
N ILE A 576 -16.51 -11.42 -24.21
CA ILE A 576 -17.70 -11.77 -25.00
C ILE A 576 -17.49 -13.19 -25.52
N PRO A 577 -18.27 -14.19 -25.06
CA PRO A 577 -18.28 -15.52 -25.66
C PRO A 577 -18.50 -15.45 -27.18
N PRO A 578 -17.83 -16.30 -27.98
CA PRO A 578 -18.08 -16.37 -29.42
C PRO A 578 -19.55 -16.69 -29.74
N ASP A 579 -20.21 -17.44 -28.87
CA ASP A 579 -21.62 -17.84 -29.03
C ASP A 579 -22.61 -16.75 -28.55
N SER A 580 -22.13 -15.66 -27.93
CA SER A 580 -22.95 -14.60 -27.33
C SER A 580 -22.97 -13.30 -28.13
N PHE A 581 -22.77 -13.36 -29.45
CA PHE A 581 -23.00 -12.24 -30.38
C PHE A 581 -24.51 -11.93 -30.55
N ASP A 582 -25.27 -11.94 -29.45
CA ASP A 582 -26.63 -11.45 -29.42
C ASP A 582 -26.63 -9.93 -29.32
N MET A 583 -27.49 -9.33 -30.12
CA MET A 583 -27.58 -7.90 -30.29
C MET A 583 -28.13 -7.19 -29.05
N PHE A 584 -29.01 -7.83 -28.30
CA PHE A 584 -29.54 -7.25 -27.06
C PHE A 584 -28.48 -7.21 -25.97
N ASP A 585 -27.69 -8.27 -25.80
CA ASP A 585 -26.57 -8.29 -24.84
C ASP A 585 -25.53 -7.20 -25.15
N LEU A 586 -25.16 -7.05 -26.43
CA LEU A 586 -24.23 -5.99 -26.86
C LEU A 586 -24.78 -4.60 -26.54
N ASN A 587 -26.05 -4.33 -26.84
CA ASN A 587 -26.64 -3.01 -26.58
C ASN A 587 -26.83 -2.74 -25.08
N ASP A 588 -27.16 -3.75 -24.28
CA ASP A 588 -27.22 -3.62 -22.82
C ASP A 588 -25.83 -3.32 -22.23
N ARG A 589 -24.76 -3.94 -22.75
CA ARG A 589 -23.38 -3.62 -22.38
C ARG A 589 -22.98 -2.19 -22.76
N ILE A 590 -23.33 -1.75 -23.98
CA ILE A 590 -23.09 -0.37 -24.43
C ILE A 590 -23.81 0.62 -23.52
N ALA A 591 -25.08 0.35 -23.16
CA ALA A 591 -25.85 1.19 -22.27
C ALA A 591 -25.19 1.34 -20.90
N ARG A 592 -24.71 0.23 -20.30
CA ARG A 592 -23.97 0.25 -19.02
C ARG A 592 -22.69 1.10 -19.11
N VAL A 593 -21.91 0.91 -20.15
CA VAL A 593 -20.66 1.68 -20.37
C VAL A 593 -20.95 3.17 -20.55
N ASN A 594 -21.99 3.52 -21.31
CA ASN A 594 -22.40 4.91 -21.50
C ASN A 594 -22.90 5.54 -20.19
N GLU A 595 -23.66 4.81 -19.38
CA GLU A 595 -24.10 5.28 -18.06
C GLU A 595 -22.91 5.59 -17.13
N ALA A 596 -21.89 4.73 -17.12
CA ALA A 596 -20.65 4.95 -16.37
C ALA A 596 -19.90 6.20 -16.86
N LEU A 597 -19.82 6.39 -18.18
CA LEU A 597 -19.20 7.58 -18.77
C LEU A 597 -19.92 8.89 -18.41
N MET A 598 -21.25 8.84 -18.26
CA MET A 598 -22.10 10.00 -17.93
C MET A 598 -22.15 10.31 -16.42
N SER A 599 -22.16 9.28 -15.57
CA SER A 599 -22.22 9.44 -14.11
C SER A 599 -20.91 9.92 -13.48
N GLY A 600 -19.79 9.80 -14.20
CA GLY A 600 -18.46 10.11 -13.67
C GLY A 600 -17.93 9.03 -12.71
N ALA A 601 -18.65 7.91 -12.54
CA ALA A 601 -18.20 6.73 -11.82
C ALA A 601 -17.16 5.96 -12.65
N ILE A 602 -16.00 6.59 -12.85
CA ILE A 602 -14.90 6.05 -13.65
C ILE A 602 -14.11 5.07 -12.77
N PRO A 603 -13.74 3.89 -13.29
CA PRO A 603 -12.83 2.97 -12.61
C PRO A 603 -11.55 3.71 -12.17
N VAL A 604 -10.97 3.41 -11.01
CA VAL A 604 -9.78 4.13 -10.52
C VAL A 604 -8.55 3.24 -10.63
N VAL A 605 -7.63 3.63 -11.53
CA VAL A 605 -6.24 3.15 -11.50
C VAL A 605 -5.54 3.83 -10.34
N SER A 606 -4.94 3.05 -9.45
CA SER A 606 -4.30 3.56 -8.23
C SER A 606 -2.78 3.38 -8.18
N SER A 607 -2.19 2.63 -9.12
CA SER A 607 -0.75 2.32 -9.11
C SER A 607 -0.12 2.29 -10.51
N LEU A 608 1.21 2.47 -10.57
CA LEU A 608 1.98 2.29 -11.80
C LEU A 608 2.00 0.82 -12.26
N THR A 609 1.86 -0.11 -11.33
CA THR A 609 1.68 -1.55 -11.59
C THR A 609 0.43 -1.81 -12.41
N GLN A 610 -0.70 -1.27 -11.98
CA GLN A 610 -1.95 -1.35 -12.74
C GLN A 610 -1.83 -0.69 -14.12
N ALA A 611 -1.17 0.47 -14.21
CA ALA A 611 -0.94 1.15 -15.49
C ALA A 611 -0.14 0.27 -16.48
N GLU A 612 0.86 -0.47 -16.01
CA GLU A 612 1.63 -1.43 -16.82
C GLU A 612 0.79 -2.63 -17.27
N PHE A 613 -0.04 -3.20 -16.38
CA PHE A 613 -0.95 -4.27 -16.77
C PHE A 613 -1.98 -3.82 -17.79
N ILE A 614 -2.51 -2.59 -17.65
CA ILE A 614 -3.40 -1.99 -18.64
C ILE A 614 -2.68 -1.90 -19.98
N TYR A 615 -1.43 -1.42 -20.03
CA TYR A 615 -0.65 -1.38 -21.26
C TYR A 615 -0.60 -2.74 -21.98
N TRP A 616 -0.36 -3.82 -21.25
CA TRP A 616 -0.32 -5.18 -21.82
C TRP A 616 -1.71 -5.72 -22.19
N SER A 617 -2.76 -5.26 -21.52
CA SER A 617 -4.08 -5.88 -21.56
C SER A 617 -5.15 -5.06 -22.28
N THR A 618 -4.89 -3.80 -22.68
CA THR A 618 -5.87 -2.91 -23.32
C THR A 618 -6.59 -3.59 -24.48
N HIS A 619 -5.85 -4.26 -25.36
CA HIS A 619 -6.44 -4.96 -26.49
C HIS A 619 -7.31 -6.15 -26.04
N SER A 620 -6.82 -6.97 -25.10
CA SER A 620 -7.55 -8.12 -24.56
C SER A 620 -8.85 -7.72 -23.85
N TRP A 621 -8.81 -6.65 -23.04
CA TRP A 621 -9.94 -6.24 -22.21
C TRP A 621 -10.96 -5.39 -22.95
N CYS A 622 -10.51 -4.49 -23.83
CA CYS A 622 -11.42 -3.63 -24.59
C CYS A 622 -12.02 -4.36 -25.80
N VAL A 623 -11.20 -5.11 -26.52
CA VAL A 623 -11.59 -5.79 -27.77
C VAL A 623 -11.89 -7.28 -27.52
N GLY A 624 -10.94 -8.00 -26.92
CA GLY A 624 -11.09 -9.43 -26.60
C GLY A 624 -11.28 -10.32 -27.83
N ARG A 625 -11.94 -11.47 -27.63
CA ARG A 625 -12.12 -12.49 -28.68
C ARG A 625 -13.00 -12.07 -29.86
N GLY A 626 -13.76 -10.98 -29.74
CA GLY A 626 -14.64 -10.48 -30.79
C GLY A 626 -13.91 -9.92 -32.02
N ILE A 627 -12.61 -9.61 -31.92
CA ILE A 627 -11.80 -9.11 -33.04
C ILE A 627 -11.82 -10.05 -34.24
N ARG A 628 -11.77 -11.37 -34.01
CA ARG A 628 -11.75 -12.38 -35.07
C ARG A 628 -13.00 -12.32 -35.95
N GLU A 629 -14.13 -11.95 -35.38
CA GLU A 629 -15.38 -11.85 -36.13
C GLU A 629 -15.44 -10.57 -36.96
N ILE A 630 -14.93 -9.47 -36.41
CA ILE A 630 -14.84 -8.20 -37.14
C ILE A 630 -13.85 -8.30 -38.29
N ASP A 631 -12.66 -8.82 -38.07
CA ASP A 631 -11.66 -8.98 -39.15
C ASP A 631 -12.19 -9.85 -40.30
N GLN A 632 -12.99 -10.87 -39.99
CA GLN A 632 -13.63 -11.70 -41.01
C GLN A 632 -14.71 -10.95 -41.79
N ILE A 633 -15.43 -10.03 -41.14
CA ILE A 633 -16.45 -9.20 -41.79
C ILE A 633 -15.77 -8.16 -42.67
N ASP A 634 -14.78 -7.44 -42.14
CA ASP A 634 -13.97 -6.46 -42.86
C ASP A 634 -13.34 -7.09 -44.11
N TYR A 635 -12.66 -8.23 -43.95
CA TYR A 635 -12.06 -8.96 -45.07
C TYR A 635 -13.08 -9.34 -46.14
N ARG A 636 -14.28 -9.79 -45.74
CA ARG A 636 -15.32 -10.18 -46.69
C ARG A 636 -15.90 -8.96 -47.42
N ASP A 637 -16.11 -7.86 -46.70
CA ASP A 637 -16.64 -6.63 -47.27
C ASP A 637 -15.64 -6.01 -48.27
N GLU A 638 -14.33 -6.01 -47.96
CA GLU A 638 -13.27 -5.56 -48.86
C GLU A 638 -13.19 -6.37 -50.17
N HIS A 639 -13.41 -7.69 -50.09
CA HIS A 639 -13.30 -8.61 -51.23
C HIS A 639 -14.65 -8.84 -51.94
N GLY A 640 -15.70 -8.09 -51.57
CA GLY A 640 -17.03 -8.17 -52.18
C GLY A 640 -17.77 -9.49 -51.91
N PHE A 641 -17.38 -10.23 -50.87
CA PHE A 641 -18.10 -11.43 -50.44
C PHE A 641 -19.40 -11.04 -49.72
N HIS A 642 -20.41 -11.89 -49.85
CA HIS A 642 -21.68 -11.66 -49.16
C HIS A 642 -21.52 -11.81 -47.63
N VAL A 643 -21.87 -10.75 -46.89
CA VAL A 643 -22.01 -10.73 -45.43
C VAL A 643 -23.47 -10.44 -45.07
N SER A 644 -24.04 -11.24 -44.16
CA SER A 644 -25.41 -11.02 -43.68
C SER A 644 -25.54 -9.71 -42.90
N VAL A 645 -26.67 -9.03 -43.06
CA VAL A 645 -27.00 -7.79 -42.33
C VAL A 645 -26.84 -7.96 -40.81
N SER A 646 -27.35 -9.05 -40.24
CA SER A 646 -27.15 -9.41 -38.82
C SER A 646 -25.71 -9.27 -38.34
N ARG A 647 -24.74 -9.76 -39.13
CA ARG A 647 -23.33 -9.75 -38.73
C ARG A 647 -22.75 -8.34 -38.76
N ARG A 648 -23.11 -7.52 -39.76
CA ARG A 648 -22.67 -6.13 -39.85
C ARG A 648 -23.23 -5.26 -38.71
N VAL A 649 -24.51 -5.45 -38.37
CA VAL A 649 -25.13 -4.69 -37.27
C VAL A 649 -24.54 -5.09 -35.92
N ASN A 650 -24.24 -6.37 -35.73
CA ASN A 650 -23.50 -6.82 -34.55
C ASN A 650 -22.08 -6.24 -34.50
N ALA A 651 -21.37 -6.16 -35.65
CA ALA A 651 -20.05 -5.55 -35.73
C ALA A 651 -20.08 -4.04 -35.40
N LEU A 652 -21.14 -3.33 -35.81
CA LEU A 652 -21.40 -1.96 -35.39
C LEU A 652 -21.54 -1.83 -33.87
N ALA A 653 -22.44 -2.61 -33.27
CA ALA A 653 -22.68 -2.59 -31.83
C ALA A 653 -21.40 -2.95 -31.05
N PHE A 654 -20.68 -3.98 -31.47
CA PHE A 654 -19.40 -4.34 -30.89
C PHE A 654 -18.38 -3.20 -31.01
N SER A 655 -18.26 -2.57 -32.17
CA SER A 655 -17.31 -1.46 -32.35
C SER A 655 -17.63 -0.28 -31.42
N GLN A 656 -18.92 0.03 -31.24
CA GLN A 656 -19.37 1.04 -30.27
C GLN A 656 -19.03 0.64 -28.82
N LEU A 657 -19.18 -0.63 -28.47
CA LEU A 657 -18.79 -1.14 -27.15
C LEU A 657 -17.29 -0.97 -26.90
N VAL A 658 -16.43 -1.31 -27.88
CA VAL A 658 -14.98 -1.12 -27.79
C VAL A 658 -14.63 0.36 -27.60
N VAL A 659 -15.28 1.26 -28.35
CA VAL A 659 -15.09 2.72 -28.19
C VAL A 659 -15.46 3.17 -26.77
N GLY A 660 -16.58 2.70 -26.22
CA GLY A 660 -16.96 3.03 -24.85
C GLY A 660 -15.98 2.51 -23.80
N ARG A 661 -15.53 1.25 -23.93
CA ARG A 661 -14.55 0.61 -23.03
C ARG A 661 -13.20 1.34 -23.04
N THR A 662 -12.70 1.69 -24.23
CA THR A 662 -11.44 2.44 -24.37
C THR A 662 -11.54 3.84 -23.78
N GLN A 663 -12.68 4.51 -23.91
CA GLN A 663 -12.90 5.81 -23.26
C GLN A 663 -12.91 5.75 -21.73
N LEU A 664 -13.48 4.70 -21.13
CA LEU A 664 -13.41 4.48 -19.68
C LEU A 664 -11.97 4.26 -19.22
N MET A 665 -11.24 3.39 -19.92
CA MET A 665 -9.84 3.07 -19.62
C MET A 665 -8.93 4.30 -19.74
N GLU A 666 -9.05 5.06 -20.83
CA GLU A 666 -8.28 6.27 -21.08
C GLU A 666 -8.52 7.31 -19.99
N ARG A 667 -9.79 7.58 -19.63
CA ARG A 667 -10.12 8.55 -18.57
C ARG A 667 -9.51 8.17 -17.23
N SER A 668 -9.60 6.90 -16.86
CA SER A 668 -9.04 6.37 -15.62
C SER A 668 -7.52 6.55 -15.57
N LEU A 669 -6.84 6.07 -16.62
CA LEU A 669 -5.40 6.12 -16.71
C LEU A 669 -4.87 7.55 -16.81
N SER A 670 -5.52 8.42 -17.58
CA SER A 670 -5.15 9.84 -17.70
C SER A 670 -5.29 10.57 -16.37
N ALA A 671 -6.39 10.37 -15.63
CA ALA A 671 -6.59 11.00 -14.33
C ALA A 671 -5.50 10.58 -13.32
N PHE A 672 -5.17 9.29 -13.27
CA PHE A 672 -4.06 8.78 -12.46
C PHE A 672 -2.73 9.42 -12.84
N LEU A 673 -2.37 9.45 -14.13
CA LEU A 673 -1.10 10.01 -14.59
C LEU A 673 -1.00 11.52 -14.36
N GLU A 674 -2.11 12.26 -14.49
CA GLU A 674 -2.17 13.69 -14.15
C GLU A 674 -1.91 13.92 -12.67
N GLN A 675 -2.60 13.20 -11.78
CA GLN A 675 -2.36 13.28 -10.34
C GLN A 675 -0.90 12.99 -9.99
N ARG A 676 -0.30 11.97 -10.64
CA ARG A 676 1.10 11.61 -10.40
C ARG A 676 2.07 12.69 -10.88
N ARG A 677 1.76 13.42 -11.96
CA ARG A 677 2.55 14.56 -12.48
C ARG A 677 2.58 15.77 -11.54
N GLU A 678 1.58 15.91 -10.68
CA GLU A 678 1.52 17.01 -9.70
C GLU A 678 2.39 16.75 -8.45
N LEU A 679 2.76 15.50 -8.19
CA LEU A 679 3.58 15.12 -7.05
C LEU A 679 5.09 15.24 -7.36
N PRO A 680 5.97 15.51 -6.38
CA PRO A 680 7.41 15.44 -6.58
C PRO A 680 7.84 14.05 -7.06
N GLN A 681 8.48 13.98 -8.23
CA GLN A 681 8.87 12.70 -8.85
C GLN A 681 10.38 12.48 -8.78
N ARG A 682 10.75 11.24 -8.43
CA ARG A 682 12.09 10.71 -8.69
C ARG A 682 12.27 10.46 -10.19
N ASP A 683 13.51 10.46 -10.67
CA ASP A 683 13.78 10.36 -12.10
C ASP A 683 13.30 9.04 -12.73
N TRP A 684 13.36 7.93 -11.99
CA TRP A 684 12.79 6.65 -12.42
C TRP A 684 11.28 6.74 -12.69
N ALA A 685 10.56 7.46 -11.82
CA ALA A 685 9.11 7.58 -11.88
C ALA A 685 8.66 8.41 -13.09
N LYS A 686 9.45 9.43 -13.48
CA LYS A 686 9.21 10.20 -14.71
C LYS A 686 9.23 9.28 -15.93
N GLY A 687 10.25 8.43 -16.05
CA GLY A 687 10.38 7.48 -17.16
C GLY A 687 9.23 6.47 -17.24
N ASP A 688 8.76 5.97 -16.09
CA ASP A 688 7.63 5.05 -16.03
C ASP A 688 6.27 5.73 -16.29
N ILE A 689 6.11 6.99 -15.88
CA ILE A 689 4.93 7.81 -16.21
C ILE A 689 4.89 8.12 -17.71
N ASP A 690 6.02 8.43 -18.33
CA ASP A 690 6.12 8.62 -19.76
C ASP A 690 5.81 7.32 -20.52
N ARG A 691 6.34 6.17 -20.04
CA ARG A 691 6.00 4.86 -20.58
C ARG A 691 4.51 4.56 -20.45
N SER A 692 3.90 4.86 -19.30
CA SER A 692 2.45 4.72 -19.08
C SER A 692 1.64 5.67 -19.96
N GLY A 693 2.21 6.81 -20.35
CA GLY A 693 1.65 7.69 -21.38
C GLY A 693 1.51 7.00 -22.74
N MET A 694 2.37 6.05 -23.08
CA MET A 694 2.20 5.23 -24.29
C MET A 694 0.97 4.33 -24.21
N ALA A 695 0.59 3.86 -23.02
CA ALA A 695 -0.63 3.07 -22.83
C ALA A 695 -1.90 3.90 -23.09
N VAL A 696 -1.89 5.19 -22.73
CA VAL A 696 -2.93 6.14 -23.13
C VAL A 696 -2.97 6.25 -24.66
N ALA A 697 -1.81 6.45 -25.31
CA ALA A 697 -1.73 6.55 -26.77
C ALA A 697 -2.26 5.29 -27.48
N THR A 698 -1.85 4.09 -27.04
CA THR A 698 -2.37 2.81 -27.57
C THR A 698 -3.88 2.67 -27.37
N THR A 699 -4.39 3.11 -26.22
CA THR A 699 -5.84 3.11 -25.96
C THR A 699 -6.59 4.06 -26.91
N GLN A 700 -5.99 5.22 -27.22
CA GLN A 700 -6.53 6.18 -28.17
C GLN A 700 -6.48 5.69 -29.62
N GLU A 701 -5.42 4.99 -30.02
CA GLU A 701 -5.30 4.37 -31.35
C GLU A 701 -6.40 3.33 -31.56
N ILE A 702 -6.59 2.41 -30.61
CA ILE A 702 -7.67 1.41 -30.66
C ILE A 702 -9.04 2.11 -30.71
N ARG A 703 -9.24 3.16 -29.90
CA ARG A 703 -10.48 3.95 -29.93
C ARG A 703 -10.74 4.52 -31.31
N GLN A 704 -9.73 5.13 -31.95
CA GLN A 704 -9.86 5.73 -33.28
C GLN A 704 -10.19 4.69 -34.34
N GLU A 705 -9.47 3.57 -34.37
CA GLU A 705 -9.72 2.46 -35.29
C GLU A 705 -11.18 1.96 -35.21
N TYR A 706 -11.65 1.68 -33.99
CA TYR A 706 -13.01 1.16 -33.79
C TYR A 706 -14.08 2.23 -33.97
N GLN A 707 -13.74 3.51 -33.77
CA GLN A 707 -14.62 4.62 -34.08
C GLN A 707 -14.81 4.79 -35.60
N GLU A 708 -13.76 4.60 -36.39
CA GLU A 708 -13.84 4.58 -37.86
C GLU A 708 -14.65 3.40 -38.37
N ARG A 709 -14.40 2.19 -37.83
CA ARG A 709 -15.22 1.00 -38.10
C ARG A 709 -16.70 1.23 -37.78
N ALA A 710 -16.99 1.75 -36.59
CA ALA A 710 -18.35 2.06 -36.18
C ALA A 710 -19.01 3.08 -37.13
N ARG A 711 -18.28 4.12 -37.55
CA ARG A 711 -18.80 5.11 -38.52
C ARG A 711 -19.12 4.46 -39.87
N SER A 712 -18.20 3.66 -40.40
CA SER A 712 -18.40 2.95 -41.67
C SER A 712 -19.60 2.00 -41.63
N TYR A 713 -19.70 1.19 -40.56
CA TYR A 713 -20.84 0.30 -40.37
C TYR A 713 -22.15 1.07 -40.18
N MET A 714 -22.13 2.23 -39.51
CA MET A 714 -23.31 3.08 -39.32
C MET A 714 -23.81 3.65 -40.65
N GLU A 715 -22.92 4.15 -41.51
CA GLU A 715 -23.28 4.67 -42.84
C GLU A 715 -23.84 3.56 -43.74
N MET A 716 -23.19 2.40 -43.76
CA MET A 716 -23.70 1.20 -44.44
C MET A 716 -25.05 0.77 -43.88
N TRP A 717 -25.25 0.85 -42.56
CA TRP A 717 -26.52 0.48 -41.95
C TRP A 717 -27.64 1.46 -42.29
N ALA A 718 -27.39 2.77 -42.28
CA ALA A 718 -28.36 3.79 -42.64
C ALA A 718 -28.87 3.65 -44.08
N SER A 719 -27.97 3.40 -45.04
CA SER A 719 -28.36 3.17 -46.45
C SER A 719 -29.27 1.95 -46.64
N ARG A 720 -29.10 0.90 -45.83
CA ARG A 720 -29.93 -0.33 -45.91
C ARG A 720 -31.40 -0.10 -45.55
N TRP A 721 -31.70 0.86 -44.69
CA TRP A 721 -33.10 1.21 -44.38
C TRP A 721 -33.82 1.73 -45.62
N THR A 722 -33.18 2.60 -46.38
CA THR A 722 -33.72 3.13 -47.65
C THR A 722 -33.77 2.06 -48.73
N ASP A 723 -32.75 1.21 -48.86
CA ASP A 723 -32.73 0.12 -49.85
C ASP A 723 -33.84 -0.92 -49.60
N ALA A 724 -34.08 -1.27 -48.33
CA ALA A 724 -35.02 -2.33 -47.96
C ALA A 724 -36.48 -1.86 -47.93
N LEU A 725 -36.72 -0.60 -47.50
CA LEU A 725 -38.06 -0.07 -47.26
C LEU A 725 -38.51 0.92 -48.35
N GLY A 726 -37.59 1.38 -49.21
CA GLY A 726 -37.84 2.40 -50.22
C GLY A 726 -38.14 3.78 -49.61
N GLU A 727 -38.24 4.81 -50.44
CA GLU A 727 -38.44 6.20 -49.97
C GLU A 727 -39.79 6.43 -49.24
N ASN A 728 -40.77 5.57 -49.46
CA ASN A 728 -42.13 5.70 -48.92
C ASN A 728 -42.57 4.45 -48.13
N VAL A 729 -42.55 4.57 -46.81
CA VAL A 729 -42.90 3.50 -45.85
C VAL A 729 -44.41 3.37 -45.56
N GLU A 730 -45.21 4.33 -46.01
CA GLU A 730 -46.64 4.43 -45.75
C GLU A 730 -47.45 3.17 -46.16
N PRO A 731 -47.16 2.48 -47.29
CA PRO A 731 -47.86 1.25 -47.65
C PRO A 731 -47.64 0.10 -46.64
N TYR A 732 -46.42 -0.02 -46.10
CA TYR A 732 -46.09 -1.01 -45.08
C TYR A 732 -46.81 -0.70 -43.77
N LEU A 733 -46.83 0.58 -43.38
CA LEU A 733 -47.48 1.04 -42.15
C LEU A 733 -48.99 0.73 -42.16
N ARG A 734 -49.69 1.07 -43.25
CA ARG A 734 -51.13 0.78 -43.40
C ARG A 734 -51.44 -0.72 -43.35
N THR A 735 -50.55 -1.54 -43.90
CA THR A 735 -50.69 -3.00 -43.91
C THR A 735 -50.61 -3.54 -42.48
N ILE A 736 -49.58 -3.13 -41.71
CA ILE A 736 -49.42 -3.52 -40.30
C ILE A 736 -50.59 -3.01 -39.45
N GLU A 737 -50.98 -1.75 -39.59
CA GLU A 737 -52.07 -1.15 -38.81
C GLU A 737 -53.42 -1.81 -39.08
N SER A 738 -53.71 -2.16 -40.34
CA SER A 738 -54.90 -2.94 -40.71
C SER A 738 -54.94 -4.28 -39.99
N GLU A 739 -53.80 -4.99 -39.91
CA GLU A 739 -53.72 -6.29 -39.26
C GLU A 739 -53.80 -6.19 -37.73
N ILE A 740 -53.12 -5.22 -37.11
CA ILE A 740 -53.27 -4.92 -35.67
C ILE A 740 -54.76 -4.63 -35.34
N LYS A 741 -55.45 -3.85 -36.19
CA LYS A 741 -56.85 -3.49 -36.01
C LYS A 741 -57.82 -4.67 -36.21
N LYS A 742 -57.53 -5.60 -37.13
CA LYS A 742 -58.35 -6.80 -37.38
C LYS A 742 -58.27 -7.82 -36.25
N PHE A 743 -57.09 -8.01 -35.65
CA PHE A 743 -56.85 -9.09 -34.69
C PHE A 743 -56.94 -8.66 -33.21
N GLY A 744 -56.75 -7.37 -32.90
CA GLY A 744 -56.91 -6.84 -31.53
C GLY A 744 -56.05 -7.60 -30.50
N ARG A 745 -56.47 -7.64 -29.22
CA ARG A 745 -55.75 -8.36 -28.14
C ARG A 745 -55.79 -9.90 -28.23
N LYS A 746 -56.23 -10.51 -29.34
CA LYS A 746 -56.34 -11.97 -29.46
C LYS A 746 -55.04 -12.56 -30.05
N ARG A 747 -54.43 -13.54 -29.36
CA ARG A 747 -53.25 -14.27 -29.86
C ARG A 747 -53.57 -14.98 -31.19
N GLY A 748 -52.69 -14.85 -32.17
CA GLY A 748 -52.73 -15.58 -33.44
C GLY A 748 -53.18 -14.79 -34.67
N ALA A 749 -52.63 -13.60 -34.90
CA ALA A 749 -52.80 -12.93 -36.21
C ALA A 749 -51.93 -13.63 -37.28
N PRO A 750 -52.30 -13.55 -38.58
CA PRO A 750 -51.52 -14.09 -39.68
C PRO A 750 -50.19 -13.36 -39.81
N LEU A 751 -49.15 -14.10 -40.24
CA LEU A 751 -47.81 -13.56 -40.47
C LEU A 751 -47.88 -12.52 -41.61
N VAL A 752 -47.59 -11.25 -41.29
CA VAL A 752 -47.45 -10.21 -42.31
C VAL A 752 -46.03 -10.28 -42.83
N PHE A 753 -45.87 -10.87 -44.02
CA PHE A 753 -44.58 -10.94 -44.69
C PHE A 753 -44.30 -9.62 -45.41
N LEU A 754 -43.33 -8.84 -44.92
CA LEU A 754 -42.91 -7.57 -45.52
C LEU A 754 -41.73 -7.75 -46.48
N GLY A 755 -41.23 -8.99 -46.60
CA GLY A 755 -40.01 -9.33 -47.33
C GLY A 755 -38.83 -9.48 -46.38
N PHE A 756 -37.98 -10.48 -46.63
CA PHE A 756 -36.84 -10.81 -45.77
C PHE A 756 -35.92 -9.61 -45.48
N ASN A 757 -35.72 -8.72 -46.47
CA ASN A 757 -34.86 -7.53 -46.30
C ASN A 757 -35.48 -6.45 -45.40
N ALA A 758 -36.80 -6.23 -45.49
CA ALA A 758 -37.49 -5.24 -44.67
C ALA A 758 -37.61 -5.71 -43.21
N GLU A 759 -37.93 -6.98 -42.99
CA GLU A 759 -38.03 -7.57 -41.66
C GLU A 759 -36.70 -7.58 -40.92
N ASP A 760 -35.59 -7.88 -41.62
CA ASP A 760 -34.24 -7.88 -41.01
C ASP A 760 -33.77 -6.47 -40.63
N VAL A 761 -34.28 -5.42 -41.27
CA VAL A 761 -33.99 -4.03 -40.86
C VAL A 761 -34.85 -3.59 -39.66
N LEU A 762 -36.13 -3.95 -39.65
CA LEU A 762 -37.09 -3.52 -38.62
C LEU A 762 -36.96 -4.27 -37.28
N GLN A 763 -36.17 -5.34 -37.22
CA GLN A 763 -35.95 -6.16 -36.01
C GLN A 763 -34.58 -5.92 -35.34
N ARG A 764 -33.79 -4.95 -35.82
CA ARG A 764 -32.37 -4.83 -35.46
C ARG A 764 -31.97 -3.45 -34.96
N ILE A 765 -31.12 -3.44 -33.94
CA ILE A 765 -30.48 -2.28 -33.29
C ILE A 765 -28.96 -2.38 -33.47
N PRO A 766 -28.19 -1.28 -33.48
CA PRO A 766 -28.57 0.09 -33.10
C PRO A 766 -29.37 0.83 -34.19
N ILE A 767 -30.06 1.91 -33.78
CA ILE A 767 -30.82 2.79 -34.68
C ILE A 767 -29.85 3.81 -35.29
N PRO A 768 -29.68 3.88 -36.62
CA PRO A 768 -28.80 4.86 -37.23
C PRO A 768 -29.27 6.31 -37.02
N GLU A 769 -28.30 7.21 -36.93
CA GLU A 769 -28.56 8.64 -37.01
C GLU A 769 -29.14 8.97 -38.40
N ASN A 770 -30.10 9.90 -38.45
CA ASN A 770 -30.80 10.32 -39.67
C ASN A 770 -31.82 9.32 -40.28
N VAL A 771 -32.25 8.29 -39.53
CA VAL A 771 -33.42 7.50 -39.95
C VAL A 771 -34.68 8.36 -39.83
N PRO A 772 -35.48 8.52 -40.89
CA PRO A 772 -36.68 9.35 -40.83
C PRO A 772 -37.67 8.81 -39.81
N GLN A 773 -38.38 9.72 -39.13
CA GLN A 773 -39.35 9.36 -38.09
C GLN A 773 -40.39 8.32 -38.56
N ALA A 774 -40.80 8.38 -39.82
CA ALA A 774 -41.76 7.45 -40.41
C ALA A 774 -41.26 5.99 -40.38
N TYR A 775 -39.95 5.79 -40.55
CA TYR A 775 -39.32 4.46 -40.55
C TYR A 775 -39.23 3.92 -39.12
N LEU A 776 -38.93 4.79 -38.14
CA LEU A 776 -38.94 4.42 -36.71
C LEU A 776 -40.35 4.04 -36.23
N LYS A 777 -41.38 4.79 -36.64
CA LYS A 777 -42.78 4.46 -36.36
C LYS A 777 -43.18 3.12 -36.99
N LEU A 778 -42.73 2.85 -38.21
CA LEU A 778 -42.94 1.56 -38.87
C LEU A 778 -42.32 0.41 -38.06
N ALA A 779 -41.07 0.56 -37.63
CA ALA A 779 -40.38 -0.44 -36.83
C ALA A 779 -41.07 -0.70 -35.48
N ALA A 780 -41.55 0.35 -34.80
CA ALA A 780 -42.31 0.21 -33.56
C ALA A 780 -43.59 -0.60 -33.77
N ARG A 781 -44.39 -0.27 -34.80
CA ARG A 781 -45.64 -0.98 -35.12
C ARG A 781 -45.41 -2.41 -35.58
N PHE A 782 -44.35 -2.65 -36.34
CA PHE A 782 -43.96 -4.00 -36.74
C PHE A 782 -43.67 -4.88 -35.52
N ASN A 783 -42.87 -4.38 -34.57
CA ASN A 783 -42.52 -5.11 -33.35
C ASN A 783 -43.71 -5.27 -32.38
N GLU A 784 -44.66 -4.33 -32.37
CA GLU A 784 -45.94 -4.50 -31.67
C GLU A 784 -46.74 -5.67 -32.23
N LEU A 785 -46.84 -5.77 -33.56
CA LEU A 785 -47.51 -6.88 -34.23
C LEU A 785 -46.80 -8.23 -33.92
N GLN A 786 -45.47 -8.26 -33.95
CA GLN A 786 -44.70 -9.46 -33.62
C GLN A 786 -44.91 -9.91 -32.16
N TYR A 787 -44.99 -8.97 -31.22
CA TYR A 787 -45.32 -9.27 -29.82
C TYR A 787 -46.73 -9.85 -29.68
N LEU A 788 -47.72 -9.29 -30.38
CA LEU A 788 -49.10 -9.78 -30.36
C LEU A 788 -49.23 -11.18 -30.98
N ASN A 789 -48.45 -11.48 -32.02
CA ASN A 789 -48.46 -12.76 -32.71
C ASN A 789 -47.78 -13.88 -31.94
N HIS A 790 -46.54 -13.64 -31.51
CA HIS A 790 -45.67 -14.69 -30.98
C HIS A 790 -45.46 -14.59 -29.47
N GLY A 791 -45.90 -13.49 -28.84
CA GLY A 791 -45.66 -13.26 -27.41
C GLY A 791 -44.19 -13.04 -27.07
N LEU A 792 -43.35 -12.73 -28.05
CA LEU A 792 -41.90 -12.61 -27.89
C LEU A 792 -41.53 -11.37 -27.05
N PRO A 793 -40.89 -11.54 -25.88
CA PRO A 793 -40.49 -10.41 -25.03
C PRO A 793 -39.57 -9.41 -25.75
N SER A 794 -38.67 -9.89 -26.62
CA SER A 794 -37.74 -9.06 -27.40
C SER A 794 -38.47 -8.10 -28.35
N ALA A 795 -39.56 -8.54 -28.99
CA ALA A 795 -40.37 -7.69 -29.86
C ALA A 795 -41.05 -6.57 -29.06
N LYS A 796 -41.52 -6.83 -27.85
CA LYS A 796 -42.06 -5.78 -26.97
C LYS A 796 -41.00 -4.74 -26.62
N GLN A 797 -39.78 -5.18 -26.31
CA GLN A 797 -38.67 -4.30 -25.96
C GLN A 797 -38.24 -3.44 -27.16
N LEU A 798 -38.12 -4.03 -28.35
CA LEU A 798 -37.83 -3.29 -29.59
C LEU A 798 -38.89 -2.24 -29.90
N ARG A 799 -40.18 -2.58 -29.76
CA ARG A 799 -41.27 -1.61 -29.91
C ARG A 799 -41.03 -0.39 -29.02
N ASP A 800 -40.77 -0.61 -27.74
CA ASP A 800 -40.58 0.47 -26.76
C ASP A 800 -39.33 1.32 -27.05
N ILE A 801 -38.29 0.73 -27.64
CA ILE A 801 -37.08 1.43 -28.09
C ILE A 801 -37.37 2.30 -29.31
N TYR A 802 -37.97 1.73 -30.36
CA TYR A 802 -38.29 2.49 -31.57
C TYR A 802 -39.35 3.59 -31.33
N GLU A 803 -40.31 3.37 -30.44
CA GLU A 803 -41.33 4.36 -30.10
C GLU A 803 -40.70 5.57 -29.37
N ARG A 804 -39.74 5.32 -28.47
CA ARG A 804 -38.94 6.38 -27.84
C ARG A 804 -38.11 7.14 -28.87
N ALA A 805 -37.40 6.43 -29.75
CA ALA A 805 -36.58 7.04 -30.80
C ALA A 805 -37.42 7.89 -31.78
N ALA A 806 -38.59 7.38 -32.19
CA ALA A 806 -39.54 8.10 -33.03
C ALA A 806 -40.09 9.36 -32.35
N SER A 807 -40.27 9.33 -31.04
CA SER A 807 -40.74 10.48 -30.26
C SER A 807 -39.67 11.57 -30.18
N ALA A 808 -38.42 11.19 -29.98
CA ALA A 808 -37.29 12.12 -29.92
C ALA A 808 -36.97 12.79 -31.26
N ALA A 809 -37.07 12.04 -32.37
CA ALA A 809 -36.94 12.60 -33.72
C ALA A 809 -38.04 13.64 -34.04
N CYS A 810 -39.14 13.65 -33.27
CA CYS A 810 -40.24 14.61 -33.41
C CYS A 810 -39.97 15.95 -32.71
N SER A 811 -39.06 15.98 -31.72
CA SER A 811 -38.74 17.17 -30.91
C SER A 811 -37.57 18.02 -31.45
N SER A 812 -36.73 17.47 -32.34
CA SER A 812 -35.57 18.18 -32.92
C SER A 812 -35.92 18.82 -34.28
N GLY A 813 -36.53 20.01 -34.27
CA GLY A 813 -36.63 20.85 -35.46
C GLY A 813 -35.27 21.44 -35.82
N GLY A 814 -34.48 20.73 -36.63
CA GLY A 814 -33.21 21.19 -37.19
C GLY A 814 -32.00 21.02 -36.26
N GLY A 815 -31.13 20.05 -36.58
CA GLY A 815 -29.75 19.94 -36.05
C GLY A 815 -29.60 19.56 -34.57
N GLY A 816 -29.63 18.25 -34.27
CA GLY A 816 -29.12 17.61 -33.03
C GLY A 816 -30.16 17.30 -31.93
N PRO A 817 -29.81 16.49 -30.90
CA PRO A 817 -29.20 15.16 -30.88
C PRO A 817 -30.23 14.04 -30.59
N SER A 818 -29.84 12.80 -30.89
CA SER A 818 -30.62 11.56 -30.64
C SER A 818 -30.97 11.36 -29.16
N SER A 819 -32.12 10.72 -28.86
CA SER A 819 -32.50 10.25 -27.52
C SER A 819 -31.75 8.99 -27.06
N ASN A 820 -30.48 8.89 -27.43
CA ASN A 820 -29.52 8.03 -26.78
C ASN A 820 -28.50 8.97 -26.11
N PRO A 821 -28.52 9.18 -24.78
CA PRO A 821 -27.82 10.30 -24.13
C PRO A 821 -26.27 10.29 -24.22
N GLY A 822 -25.65 9.40 -25.01
CA GLY A 822 -24.21 9.16 -25.01
C GLY A 822 -23.44 9.39 -26.31
N MET A 823 -24.06 9.83 -27.42
CA MET A 823 -23.38 9.82 -28.73
C MET A 823 -22.99 11.18 -29.31
N ASN A 824 -23.65 12.28 -28.94
CA ASN A 824 -23.57 13.51 -29.75
C ASN A 824 -22.39 14.46 -29.48
N GLU A 825 -21.47 14.14 -28.56
CA GLU A 825 -20.26 14.96 -28.33
C GLU A 825 -18.93 14.28 -28.69
N ARG A 826 -18.92 13.09 -29.29
CA ARG A 826 -17.66 12.32 -29.42
C ARG A 826 -17.28 11.81 -30.80
N ILE A 827 -17.97 12.23 -31.86
CA ILE A 827 -17.48 12.02 -33.24
C ILE A 827 -17.09 13.40 -33.79
N GLY A 828 -15.79 13.69 -33.72
CA GLY A 828 -15.23 15.02 -33.94
C GLY A 828 -15.58 15.66 -35.27
N VAL A 829 -16.01 16.92 -35.20
CA VAL A 829 -15.82 17.93 -36.25
C VAL A 829 -15.21 19.14 -35.55
N ASP A 830 -13.92 19.38 -35.81
CA ASP A 830 -13.29 20.67 -35.51
C ASP A 830 -14.08 21.79 -36.18
N SER A 831 -14.65 22.69 -35.39
CA SER A 831 -15.03 24.01 -35.87
C SER A 831 -14.56 25.07 -34.88
N VAL A 832 -13.49 25.74 -35.31
CA VAL A 832 -12.93 26.97 -34.76
C VAL A 832 -14.01 28.03 -34.59
N ALA A 833 -14.42 28.32 -33.34
CA ALA A 833 -14.80 29.65 -32.86
C ALA A 833 -15.29 29.59 -31.39
N ALA A 834 -14.40 29.92 -30.44
CA ALA A 834 -14.66 30.83 -29.32
C ALA A 834 -13.56 30.64 -28.26
N ARG A 835 -12.53 31.50 -28.34
CA ARG A 835 -11.87 32.01 -27.13
C ARG A 835 -12.91 32.86 -26.39
N ASP A 836 -13.23 32.52 -25.15
CA ASP A 836 -13.10 33.43 -24.01
C ASP A 836 -13.55 32.77 -22.70
N HIS A 837 -12.89 33.20 -21.63
CA HIS A 837 -12.94 32.68 -20.27
C HIS A 837 -14.32 32.79 -19.59
N GLY A 838 -14.64 31.83 -18.72
CA GLY A 838 -15.75 31.93 -17.78
C GLY A 838 -15.79 30.77 -16.79
N SER A 839 -15.26 31.01 -15.59
CA SER A 839 -15.28 30.11 -14.43
C SER A 839 -16.68 29.60 -14.09
N SER A 840 -16.80 28.31 -13.76
CA SER A 840 -17.80 27.81 -12.81
C SER A 840 -17.29 26.52 -12.18
N ALA A 841 -16.64 26.66 -11.03
CA ALA A 841 -16.44 25.60 -10.06
C ALA A 841 -17.78 25.25 -9.39
N GLY A 842 -18.05 23.98 -9.16
CA GLY A 842 -19.18 23.54 -8.35
C GLY A 842 -19.42 22.03 -8.40
N HIS A 843 -19.06 21.36 -7.30
CA HIS A 843 -19.44 19.99 -6.91
C HIS A 843 -18.71 18.79 -7.52
N PHE A 844 -17.46 18.62 -7.10
CA PHE A 844 -16.95 17.33 -6.61
C PHE A 844 -16.32 17.56 -5.24
N GLN A 845 -17.07 17.27 -4.18
CA GLN A 845 -16.55 17.27 -2.82
C GLN A 845 -17.21 16.09 -2.11
N GLY A 846 -16.43 15.03 -1.98
CA GLY A 846 -16.83 13.79 -1.34
C GLY A 846 -15.87 12.69 -1.76
N LEU A 847 -14.94 12.34 -0.86
CA LEU A 847 -14.00 11.22 -0.94
C LEU A 847 -12.72 11.49 -1.74
N SER A 848 -11.81 12.26 -1.14
CA SER A 848 -10.34 12.06 -1.17
C SER A 848 -9.64 13.37 -0.77
N GLN A 849 -9.80 13.80 0.48
CA GLN A 849 -8.91 14.77 1.13
C GLN A 849 -8.86 14.48 2.62
N ASP A 850 -7.83 13.77 3.07
CA ASP A 850 -7.20 13.98 4.38
C ASP A 850 -5.76 13.46 4.34
N THR A 851 -4.93 14.11 3.51
CA THR A 851 -3.48 14.23 3.69
C THR A 851 -2.95 15.23 2.66
N SER A 852 -3.08 16.53 2.96
CA SER A 852 -2.21 17.62 2.45
C SER A 852 -2.87 18.99 2.62
N ARG A 853 -2.84 19.57 3.85
CA ARG A 853 -2.75 21.04 4.00
C ARG A 853 -2.48 21.51 5.43
N THR A 854 -1.23 21.86 5.68
CA THR A 854 -0.73 22.89 6.63
C THR A 854 0.75 23.05 6.30
N MET A 855 1.37 24.21 6.02
CA MET A 855 1.09 25.59 6.37
C MET A 855 1.74 26.55 5.36
N THR A 856 1.08 27.69 5.13
CA THR A 856 1.76 29.00 5.20
C THR A 856 0.71 30.01 5.61
N GLU A 857 0.83 30.54 6.83
CA GLU A 857 0.66 31.98 7.15
C GLU A 857 0.78 32.19 8.67
N HIS A 858 1.94 32.71 9.08
CA HIS A 858 2.07 33.42 10.34
C HIS A 858 1.38 34.79 10.21
N GLY A 859 0.23 34.95 10.86
CA GLY A 859 -0.40 36.24 11.11
C GLY A 859 -0.05 36.74 12.51
N GLN A 860 0.86 37.70 12.59
CA GLN A 860 0.99 38.59 13.76
C GLN A 860 -0.30 39.39 13.93
N ALA A 861 -0.77 39.52 15.18
CA ALA A 861 -1.95 40.26 15.56
C ALA A 861 -1.64 41.73 15.93
N SER A 862 -2.67 42.56 15.72
CA SER A 862 -2.87 43.94 16.21
C SER A 862 -2.20 45.04 15.36
N SER A 863 -2.87 46.11 14.91
CA SER A 863 -4.07 46.81 15.39
C SER A 863 -4.69 47.66 14.27
N ARG A 864 -6.03 47.78 14.28
CA ARG A 864 -6.82 48.76 13.51
C ARG A 864 -6.61 50.18 14.04
N GLU A 865 -6.41 51.16 13.18
CA GLU A 865 -7.10 52.46 13.22
C GLU A 865 -6.97 53.26 11.91
N ASN A 866 -8.13 53.52 11.32
CA ASN A 866 -8.63 54.70 10.60
C ASN A 866 -7.84 55.52 9.54
N GLU A 867 -8.61 55.77 8.47
CA GLU A 867 -8.76 57.00 7.67
C GLU A 867 -7.75 57.40 6.59
N GLY A 868 -8.29 57.65 5.38
CA GLY A 868 -7.96 58.87 4.64
C GLY A 868 -7.34 58.74 3.25
N GLN A 869 -8.20 58.82 2.22
CA GLN A 869 -8.03 59.59 0.97
C GLN A 869 -6.67 59.58 0.22
N GLY A 870 -6.72 59.01 -1.00
CA GLY A 870 -6.39 59.74 -2.24
C GLY A 870 -4.91 59.98 -2.62
N PRO A 871 -4.64 60.27 -3.91
CA PRO A 871 -3.51 59.68 -4.65
C PRO A 871 -2.42 60.70 -5.06
N GLY A 872 -1.23 60.23 -5.47
CA GLY A 872 -0.25 61.11 -6.11
C GLY A 872 1.14 60.52 -6.40
N SER A 873 1.34 60.15 -7.66
CA SER A 873 2.53 60.37 -8.52
C SER A 873 3.94 60.55 -7.94
N SER A 874 4.86 59.76 -8.52
CA SER A 874 6.21 60.13 -9.02
C SER A 874 7.24 60.76 -8.08
N THR A 875 8.40 60.12 -7.89
CA THR A 875 9.70 60.48 -8.54
C THR A 875 10.88 59.67 -7.97
N ARG A 876 11.55 58.94 -8.87
CA ARG A 876 12.97 59.03 -9.25
C ARG A 876 14.06 59.37 -8.19
N GLU A 877 15.13 58.56 -8.24
CA GLU A 877 16.54 58.85 -7.86
C GLU A 877 16.81 59.01 -6.34
N ASN A 878 17.88 58.47 -5.73
CA ASN A 878 19.23 58.29 -6.22
C ASN A 878 20.03 57.36 -5.26
N ARG A 879 20.92 56.56 -5.87
CA ARG A 879 22.27 56.13 -5.46
C ARG A 879 22.75 56.35 -4.01
N GLY A 880 23.45 55.33 -3.50
CA GLY A 880 24.72 55.58 -2.81
C GLY A 880 25.14 54.56 -1.75
N CYS A 881 25.92 53.58 -2.19
CA CYS A 881 26.91 52.75 -1.49
C CYS A 881 27.45 53.22 -0.12
N ILE A 882 27.81 52.28 0.77
CA ILE A 882 29.21 51.88 1.10
C ILE A 882 29.23 51.00 2.37
N LEU A 883 29.65 49.74 2.17
CA LEU A 883 30.59 48.89 2.93
C LEU A 883 30.69 48.99 4.47
N SER A 884 30.44 47.87 5.13
CA SER A 884 31.49 47.00 5.71
C SER A 884 30.94 45.61 5.98
#